data_AF-A0A2E2B4Y9-F1
#
_entry.id   AF-A0A2E2B4Y9-F1
#
_cell.length_a   1.000
_cell.length_b   1.000
_cell.length_c   1.000
_cell.angle_alpha   90.00
_cell.angle_beta   90.00
_cell.angle_gamma   90.00
#
_symmetry.space_group_name_H-M   'P 1'
#
loop_
_entity.id
_entity.type
_entity.pdbx_description
1 polymer ?
#
loop_
_entity_poly.entity_id
_entity_poly.type
_entity_poly.pdbx_seq_one_letter_code
_entity_poly.pdbx_strand_id
1 'polypeptide(L)'
;MEDKFPIWKPALIVAVIAFFALMLYPPSRKLKPGLDLAGGTILVYQVDIPDDMDAGTAVDQVISSLRKRVDPQGVRNLVWRRLAGNRFEIQMALATEETKKRRAAYQEQLEAITEGNLSARQLDRIIKLDPAKRDAELAKLAAGHDQMLADFKQLAQAYDKYVQTQKPVADLEKMIAGIEANLEKLPEDAPAEQKTEMTQRKTSLIEQMVDASRLLRNAKSTYEEARDIALKNNVDPAELQVVLALPNEVKSAKAIAAAESPEDLKSPREKGIERLKEEAPGRADDIQAVADAYAAYEQVKGPLDDPADLIALLRGSGVLEFRIAPSVRTMTDADAYRKQLEEKGPRTGRDKPYVWLQVDRDENGNPKFTETSREREALAKDPVSFFANQNLIGQEYNGEYYILLSNTPDDSLTQAQHGWELSRAFADRDSNGFPAVSFRLNSIGGSMMADLTGNNINEPMAICLDGKVISAPRINDRIHGSGIITGGQGGFSNSELIYLIRTLNAGALQSRVSDKPISIKTVGSSLGHDHLMAGLKASIVALIVVACFMIVYYFFGGIVTVLALLANMVVILGVMSAIQATFTLPGIAGIILTIGMAVDANVLIFERIREELEAGEKMLVAVRRGYEKALSTILDANITTLITCVVLYHTATADIKGFALVLGIGIVATLFTALFCTRVVFELWIRIAKPKSLPMLPMVVPAVRKLLSPKADWIGKKGIFMSVSVVLVAAGIFMTSSRGKDMLDIEFRSGTEVSFELANEQTLTLEQVRERLNIVAEDVNIPELSGEQARVVTVGDADGHTSNAFSIQTLEQDSTAVSKAVKQAFSDVLDEERPLTFKGVEAQRIGEAPAFIINQSNLGDVIDRTVSDDVSDYLGGVAIVLDDIQPAATEEDLTQRIQRMRLQPAYEQLPYRQFEVIGLDLASSSAGNAATYSSAVIVIHDETTNYIDEPTAFTEDATGLATTEWGLVKEALTRDTSLGSVSSFSSQISSTMKYKAIQAMALSLLAVVIYIWLRFGKITYGLAAIVALVHDVSITLGFLAISYYVYDTVFGAALMLSDFKVNLAIVAALLTIVGYSLNDTIVVFDRIRENRGRLAEATPQIINDSINQTISRTIMTSLTTFLAVIVLYIWGGDGVHGFAFAMLVGVFVGTYSSIAIASPILLLGRKAAGKIAAKGEVAPTE
;
A
#
# COMPACT_ATOMS: atom_id res chain seq x y z
N MET A 1 -10.79 30.50 59.90
CA MET A 1 -10.74 31.15 58.57
C MET A 1 -11.30 30.15 57.58
N GLU A 2 -12.44 30.48 56.96
CA GLU A 2 -13.08 29.64 55.94
C GLU A 2 -12.22 29.62 54.68
N ASP A 3 -11.52 28.50 54.43
CA ASP A 3 -10.78 28.26 53.19
C ASP A 3 -11.77 28.22 52.01
N LYS A 4 -11.96 29.36 51.34
CA LYS A 4 -12.72 29.47 50.08
C LYS A 4 -12.20 28.42 49.11
N PHE A 5 -13.07 27.53 48.63
CA PHE A 5 -12.70 26.56 47.62
C PHE A 5 -12.26 27.33 46.35
N PRO A 6 -11.06 27.08 45.81
CA PRO A 6 -10.66 27.72 44.57
C PRO A 6 -11.52 27.18 43.41
N ILE A 7 -12.52 27.97 42.98
CA ILE A 7 -13.43 27.64 41.87
C ILE A 7 -12.67 27.43 40.54
N TRP A 8 -11.48 28.01 40.41
CA TRP A 8 -10.63 27.82 39.22
C TRP A 8 -10.20 26.36 39.01
N LYS A 9 -10.10 25.53 40.07
CA LYS A 9 -9.66 24.14 39.95
C LYS A 9 -10.62 23.27 39.12
N PRO A 10 -11.93 23.16 39.46
CA PRO A 10 -12.87 22.40 38.62
C PRO A 10 -13.03 23.03 37.22
N ALA A 11 -12.98 24.36 37.11
CA ALA A 11 -13.01 25.04 35.81
C ALA A 11 -11.83 24.64 34.92
N LEU A 12 -10.62 24.52 35.49
CA LEU A 12 -9.43 24.06 34.77
C LEU A 12 -9.59 22.60 34.30
N ILE A 13 -10.14 21.71 35.12
CA ILE A 13 -10.36 20.31 34.72
C ILE A 13 -11.30 20.24 33.51
N VAL A 14 -12.44 20.93 33.60
CA VAL A 14 -13.41 20.97 32.50
C VAL A 14 -12.80 21.60 31.25
N ALA A 15 -12.03 22.68 31.40
CA ALA A 15 -11.35 23.34 30.28
C ALA A 15 -10.32 22.42 29.60
N VAL A 16 -9.51 21.70 30.36
CA VAL A 16 -8.51 20.76 29.82
C VAL A 16 -9.19 19.58 29.12
N ILE A 17 -10.20 18.96 29.73
CA ILE A 17 -10.93 17.85 29.12
C ILE A 17 -11.67 18.32 27.85
N ALA A 18 -12.33 19.48 27.90
CA ALA A 18 -13.02 20.05 26.75
C ALA A 18 -12.04 20.39 25.61
N PHE A 19 -10.86 20.94 25.93
CA PHE A 19 -9.82 21.21 24.93
C PHE A 19 -9.40 19.94 24.18
N PHE A 20 -9.13 18.85 24.90
CA PHE A 20 -8.76 17.57 24.26
C PHE A 20 -9.94 16.90 23.53
N ALA A 21 -11.16 17.02 24.05
CA ALA A 21 -12.36 16.55 23.36
C ALA A 21 -12.61 17.31 22.04
N LEU A 22 -12.39 18.63 22.02
CA LEU A 22 -12.47 19.46 20.81
C LEU A 22 -11.36 19.11 19.81
N MET A 23 -10.15 18.84 20.31
CA MET A 23 -9.06 18.34 19.45
C MET A 23 -9.41 16.98 18.84
N LEU A 24 -10.14 16.12 19.54
CA LEU A 24 -10.56 14.82 19.03
C LEU A 24 -11.70 14.89 18.01
N TYR A 25 -12.60 15.88 18.08
CA TYR A 25 -13.81 15.91 17.24
C TYR A 25 -13.58 16.52 15.83
N PRO A 26 -14.06 15.90 14.73
CA PRO A 26 -14.64 14.55 14.64
C PRO A 26 -13.54 13.46 14.60
N PRO A 27 -13.65 12.38 15.42
CA PRO A 27 -12.57 11.41 15.60
C PRO A 27 -12.21 10.66 14.32
N SER A 28 -13.18 10.38 13.45
CA SER A 28 -13.00 9.66 12.20
C SER A 28 -12.09 10.37 11.19
N ARG A 29 -11.93 11.69 11.28
CA ARG A 29 -11.06 12.47 10.37
C ARG A 29 -9.72 12.85 10.97
N LYS A 30 -9.63 12.89 12.31
CA LYS A 30 -8.46 13.43 13.01
C LYS A 30 -7.52 12.36 13.55
N LEU A 31 -8.03 11.18 13.87
CA LEU A 31 -7.19 10.04 14.18
C LEU A 31 -6.71 9.41 12.87
N LYS A 32 -5.40 9.40 12.65
CA LYS A 32 -4.80 8.76 11.48
C LYS A 32 -4.59 7.27 11.81
N PRO A 33 -5.36 6.34 11.21
CA PRO A 33 -5.10 4.93 11.39
C PRO A 33 -3.69 4.58 10.89
N GLY A 34 -3.03 3.67 11.60
CA GLY A 34 -1.82 3.02 11.12
C GLY A 34 -2.12 2.09 9.97
N LEU A 35 -1.08 1.73 9.23
CA LEU A 35 -1.22 0.88 8.06
C LEU A 35 -1.70 -0.53 8.41
N ASP A 36 -1.41 -0.96 9.63
CA ASP A 36 -1.92 -2.17 10.26
C ASP A 36 -3.43 -2.15 10.52
N LEU A 37 -4.06 -0.98 10.49
CA LEU A 37 -5.52 -0.80 10.67
C LEU A 37 -6.22 -0.29 9.40
N ALA A 38 -5.53 0.53 8.59
CA ALA A 38 -6.07 1.13 7.36
C ALA A 38 -5.88 0.24 6.13
N GLY A 39 -4.94 -0.70 6.19
CA GLY A 39 -4.41 -1.40 5.03
C GLY A 39 -3.54 -0.49 4.14
N GLY A 40 -2.66 -1.11 3.37
CA GLY A 40 -1.68 -0.42 2.53
C GLY A 40 -0.35 -1.15 2.45
N THR A 41 0.62 -0.52 1.78
CA THR A 41 1.97 -1.08 1.62
C THR A 41 3.05 -0.17 2.21
N ILE A 42 3.96 -0.77 2.99
CA ILE A 42 5.22 -0.16 3.42
C ILE A 42 6.33 -0.70 2.54
N LEU A 43 7.08 0.21 1.93
CA LEU A 43 8.31 -0.10 1.21
C LEU A 43 9.48 0.50 1.97
N VAL A 44 10.48 -0.30 2.30
CA VAL A 44 11.72 0.16 2.93
C VAL A 44 12.85 0.12 1.90
N TYR A 45 13.54 1.24 1.75
CA TYR A 45 14.66 1.40 0.82
C TYR A 45 15.96 1.75 1.55
N GLN A 46 17.07 1.40 0.91
CA GLN A 46 18.40 1.79 1.35
C GLN A 46 19.02 2.78 0.36
N VAL A 47 19.72 3.77 0.91
CA VAL A 47 20.49 4.77 0.19
C VAL A 47 21.98 4.44 0.32
N ASP A 48 22.69 4.45 -0.79
CA ASP A 48 24.14 4.35 -0.80
C ASP A 48 24.73 5.72 -0.48
N ILE A 49 25.39 5.85 0.67
CA ILE A 49 25.92 7.12 1.14
C ILE A 49 27.35 7.29 0.61
N PRO A 50 27.67 8.41 -0.06
CA PRO A 50 29.04 8.80 -0.37
C PRO A 50 29.89 8.97 0.89
N ASP A 51 31.19 8.63 0.82
CA ASP A 51 32.11 8.68 1.97
C ASP A 51 32.24 10.08 2.64
N ASP A 52 31.87 11.14 1.92
CA ASP A 52 31.96 12.55 2.34
C ASP A 52 30.65 13.14 2.89
N MET A 53 29.56 12.36 2.96
CA MET A 53 28.24 12.85 3.35
C MET A 53 27.70 12.21 4.63
N ASP A 54 27.02 13.01 5.47
CA ASP A 54 26.27 12.49 6.62
C ASP A 54 25.05 11.68 6.15
N ALA A 55 24.85 10.51 6.77
CA ALA A 55 23.78 9.58 6.46
C ALA A 55 22.38 10.19 6.53
N GLY A 56 22.13 11.03 7.55
CA GLY A 56 20.83 11.66 7.73
C GLY A 56 20.54 12.66 6.61
N THR A 57 21.54 13.48 6.30
CA THR A 57 21.44 14.51 5.26
C THR A 57 21.26 13.89 3.87
N ALA A 58 22.02 12.84 3.55
CA ALA A 58 21.91 12.11 2.28
C ALA A 58 20.50 11.54 2.08
N VAL A 59 19.96 10.88 3.11
CA VAL A 59 18.62 10.28 3.06
C VAL A 59 17.55 11.34 2.93
N ASP A 60 17.63 12.45 3.67
CA ASP A 60 16.63 13.52 3.61
C ASP A 60 16.62 14.21 2.23
N GLN A 61 17.79 14.36 1.60
CA GLN A 61 17.90 14.85 0.22
C GLN A 61 17.27 13.87 -0.78
N VAL A 62 17.59 12.58 -0.68
CA VAL A 62 17.00 11.52 -1.53
C VAL A 62 15.48 11.47 -1.38
N ILE A 63 14.96 11.50 -0.15
CA ILE A 63 13.52 11.58 0.11
C ILE A 63 12.93 12.80 -0.57
N SER A 64 13.59 13.96 -0.50
CA SER A 64 13.06 15.19 -1.12
C SER A 64 12.99 15.10 -2.65
N SER A 65 13.98 14.49 -3.30
CA SER A 65 14.00 14.28 -4.76
C SER A 65 12.98 13.24 -5.18
N LEU A 66 12.93 12.09 -4.49
CA LEU A 66 11.95 11.04 -4.75
C LEU A 66 10.52 11.51 -4.48
N ARG A 67 10.31 12.34 -3.46
CA ARG A 67 9.00 12.96 -3.21
C ARG A 67 8.59 13.89 -4.35
N LYS A 68 9.51 14.64 -4.97
CA LYS A 68 9.18 15.43 -6.17
C LYS A 68 8.89 14.55 -7.39
N ARG A 69 9.59 13.42 -7.53
CA ARG A 69 9.39 12.45 -8.62
C ARG A 69 8.06 11.73 -8.53
N VAL A 70 7.75 11.28 -7.33
CA VAL A 70 6.57 10.49 -7.05
C VAL A 70 5.40 11.41 -6.75
N ASP A 71 5.51 12.44 -5.92
CA ASP A 71 4.40 13.31 -5.53
C ASP A 71 4.72 14.81 -5.71
N PRO A 72 4.85 15.30 -6.96
CA PRO A 72 5.21 16.69 -7.22
C PRO A 72 4.17 17.70 -6.72
N GLN A 73 2.90 17.31 -6.65
CA GLN A 73 1.78 18.18 -6.25
C GLN A 73 1.39 18.03 -4.77
N GLY A 74 1.95 17.07 -4.03
CA GLY A 74 1.58 16.83 -2.63
C GLY A 74 0.22 16.16 -2.45
N VAL A 75 -0.35 15.59 -3.52
CA VAL A 75 -1.71 15.00 -3.56
C VAL A 75 -1.65 13.51 -3.24
N ARG A 76 -0.48 12.86 -3.37
CA ARG A 76 -0.33 11.44 -3.02
C ARG A 76 -0.27 11.35 -1.49
N ASN A 77 -1.16 10.55 -0.89
CA ASN A 77 -1.13 10.24 0.56
C ASN A 77 0.05 9.33 0.94
N LEU A 78 1.25 9.61 0.43
CA LEU A 78 2.48 8.88 0.70
C LEU A 78 3.15 9.46 1.94
N VAL A 79 3.36 8.61 2.94
CA VAL A 79 4.08 8.98 4.16
C VAL A 79 5.54 8.58 4.00
N TRP A 80 6.41 9.57 3.81
CA TRP A 80 7.86 9.40 3.74
C TRP A 80 8.47 9.55 5.13
N ARG A 81 9.27 8.58 5.56
CA ARG A 81 9.94 8.64 6.87
C ARG A 81 11.37 8.16 6.77
N ARG A 82 12.29 8.96 7.31
CA ARG A 82 13.67 8.53 7.50
C ARG A 82 13.74 7.48 8.61
N LEU A 83 14.46 6.40 8.33
CA LEU A 83 14.83 5.38 9.30
C LEU A 83 16.25 5.65 9.80
N ALA A 84 16.68 4.98 10.87
CA ALA A 84 18.04 5.15 11.37
C ALA A 84 19.06 4.59 10.36
N GLY A 85 20.21 5.28 10.23
CA GLY A 85 21.25 4.94 9.26
C GLY A 85 20.93 5.51 7.88
N ASN A 86 21.14 4.70 6.84
CA ASN A 86 21.06 5.06 5.43
C ASN A 86 19.73 4.62 4.78
N ARG A 87 18.63 4.64 5.52
CA ARG A 87 17.38 4.00 5.09
C ARG A 87 16.19 4.93 5.24
N PHE A 88 15.16 4.69 4.45
CA PHE A 88 13.87 5.35 4.59
C PHE A 88 12.74 4.39 4.25
N GLU A 89 11.55 4.69 4.76
CA GLU A 89 10.32 3.99 4.41
C GLU A 89 9.36 4.93 3.68
N ILE A 90 8.58 4.34 2.78
CA ILE A 90 7.45 4.97 2.12
C ILE A 90 6.22 4.14 2.48
N GLN A 91 5.22 4.78 3.07
CA GLN A 91 3.94 4.14 3.34
C GLN A 91 2.91 4.65 2.33
N MET A 92 2.21 3.71 1.71
CA MET A 92 1.14 3.95 0.77
C MET A 92 -0.14 3.35 1.34
N ALA A 93 -1.07 4.20 1.77
CA ALA A 93 -2.37 3.74 2.25
C ALA A 93 -3.24 3.27 1.07
N LEU A 94 -4.13 2.30 1.31
CA LEU A 94 -5.14 1.91 0.32
C LEU A 94 -6.09 3.07 0.03
N ALA A 95 -6.64 3.09 -1.19
CA ALA A 95 -7.69 4.03 -1.58
C ALA A 95 -8.89 3.91 -0.63
N THR A 96 -9.37 5.04 -0.12
CA THR A 96 -10.55 5.05 0.77
C THR A 96 -11.80 4.61 0.01
N GLU A 97 -12.82 4.10 0.72
CA GLU A 97 -14.11 3.74 0.11
C GLU A 97 -14.77 4.90 -0.67
N GLU A 98 -14.57 6.14 -0.21
CA GLU A 98 -15.01 7.33 -0.94
C GLU A 98 -14.25 7.50 -2.26
N THR A 99 -12.93 7.28 -2.25
CA THR A 99 -12.10 7.30 -3.47
C THR A 99 -12.55 6.22 -4.46
N LYS A 100 -12.85 5.01 -3.98
CA LYS A 100 -13.38 3.92 -4.82
C LYS A 100 -14.73 4.28 -5.46
N LYS A 101 -15.66 4.84 -4.69
CA LYS A 101 -16.96 5.28 -5.20
C LYS A 101 -16.86 6.38 -6.25
N ARG A 102 -16.02 7.39 -6.02
CA ARG A 102 -15.83 8.48 -7.00
C ARG A 102 -15.11 8.02 -8.25
N ARG A 103 -14.19 7.06 -8.13
CA ARG A 103 -13.56 6.39 -9.27
C ARG A 103 -14.61 5.64 -10.08
N ALA A 104 -15.46 4.84 -9.44
CA ALA A 104 -16.53 4.11 -10.11
C ALA A 104 -17.52 5.05 -10.81
N ALA A 105 -17.92 6.16 -10.17
CA ALA A 105 -18.80 7.14 -10.80
C ALA A 105 -18.17 7.84 -12.02
N TYR A 106 -16.86 8.16 -11.96
CA TYR A 106 -16.14 8.67 -13.13
C TYR A 106 -16.08 7.63 -14.26
N GLN A 107 -15.82 6.37 -13.92
CA GLN A 107 -15.76 5.27 -14.89
C GLN A 107 -17.12 5.03 -15.56
N GLU A 108 -18.21 5.01 -14.78
CA GLU A 108 -19.57 4.88 -15.30
C GLU A 108 -19.91 5.97 -16.32
N GLN A 109 -19.54 7.24 -16.05
CA GLN A 109 -19.77 8.32 -17.00
C GLN A 109 -18.90 8.19 -18.26
N LEU A 110 -17.64 7.76 -18.10
CA LEU A 110 -16.72 7.55 -19.20
C LEU A 110 -17.15 6.37 -20.09
N GLU A 111 -17.70 5.31 -19.50
CA GLU A 111 -18.28 4.19 -20.23
C GLU A 111 -19.56 4.62 -20.96
N ALA A 112 -20.47 5.32 -20.29
CA ALA A 112 -21.72 5.80 -20.89
C ALA A 112 -21.50 6.76 -22.08
N ILE A 113 -20.48 7.62 -22.04
CA ILE A 113 -20.17 8.48 -23.18
C ILE A 113 -19.61 7.67 -24.36
N THR A 114 -18.93 6.57 -24.05
CA THR A 114 -18.25 5.73 -25.04
C THR A 114 -19.20 4.73 -25.71
N GLU A 115 -20.08 4.09 -24.94
CA GLU A 115 -21.14 3.19 -25.45
C GLU A 115 -22.15 3.91 -26.35
N GLY A 116 -22.27 5.23 -26.21
CA GLY A 116 -23.11 6.07 -27.07
C GLY A 116 -22.48 6.45 -28.43
N ASN A 117 -21.23 6.06 -28.70
CA ASN A 117 -20.61 6.27 -30.01
C ASN A 117 -21.25 5.36 -31.07
N LEU A 118 -21.38 5.88 -32.29
CA LEU A 118 -22.05 5.21 -33.40
C LEU A 118 -21.07 4.82 -34.49
N SER A 119 -21.07 3.56 -34.88
CA SER A 119 -20.31 3.15 -36.05
C SER A 119 -21.02 3.51 -37.36
N ALA A 120 -20.22 3.82 -38.37
CA ALA A 120 -20.72 4.07 -39.73
C ALA A 120 -21.60 2.92 -40.24
N ARG A 121 -21.28 1.68 -39.86
CA ARG A 121 -22.03 0.48 -40.26
C ARG A 121 -23.33 0.29 -39.48
N GLN A 122 -23.34 0.60 -38.19
CA GLN A 122 -24.56 0.59 -37.38
C GLN A 122 -25.55 1.63 -37.92
N LEU A 123 -25.06 2.84 -38.21
CA LEU A 123 -25.86 3.91 -38.80
C LEU A 123 -26.39 3.53 -40.20
N ASP A 124 -25.56 2.93 -41.05
CA ASP A 124 -25.95 2.46 -42.39
C ASP A 124 -26.95 1.30 -42.38
N ARG A 125 -26.96 0.45 -41.33
CA ARG A 125 -28.01 -0.57 -41.15
C ARG A 125 -29.33 0.07 -40.74
N ILE A 126 -29.29 0.97 -39.76
CA ILE A 126 -30.49 1.64 -39.24
C ILE A 126 -31.16 2.47 -40.32
N ILE A 127 -30.39 3.22 -41.12
CA ILE A 127 -30.94 4.11 -42.15
C ILE A 127 -31.69 3.36 -43.26
N LYS A 128 -31.36 2.07 -43.48
CA LYS A 128 -31.98 1.17 -44.47
C LYS A 128 -33.26 0.50 -43.97
N LEU A 129 -33.59 0.61 -42.69
CA LEU A 129 -34.82 0.04 -42.12
C LEU A 129 -36.08 0.74 -42.67
N ASP A 130 -37.23 0.09 -42.51
CA ASP A 130 -38.53 0.73 -42.74
C ASP A 130 -38.63 2.06 -41.99
N PRO A 131 -39.17 3.15 -42.60
CA PRO A 131 -39.14 4.49 -42.03
C PRO A 131 -39.64 4.58 -40.58
N ALA A 132 -40.71 3.85 -40.24
CA ALA A 132 -41.26 3.84 -38.88
C ALA A 132 -40.34 3.15 -37.85
N LYS A 133 -39.59 2.11 -38.25
CA LYS A 133 -38.63 1.42 -37.37
C LYS A 133 -37.32 2.19 -37.28
N ARG A 134 -36.86 2.74 -38.40
CA ARG A 134 -35.70 3.61 -38.50
C ARG A 134 -35.82 4.81 -37.57
N ASP A 135 -36.92 5.55 -37.66
CA ASP A 135 -37.12 6.77 -36.87
C ASP A 135 -37.21 6.46 -35.36
N ALA A 136 -37.73 5.27 -34.98
CA ALA A 136 -37.76 4.81 -33.60
C ALA A 136 -36.36 4.45 -33.07
N GLU A 137 -35.54 3.73 -33.85
CA GLU A 137 -34.16 3.41 -33.48
C GLU A 137 -33.27 4.66 -33.43
N LEU A 138 -33.40 5.58 -34.39
CA LEU A 138 -32.67 6.86 -34.38
C LEU A 138 -33.08 7.73 -33.17
N ALA A 139 -34.35 7.71 -32.77
CA ALA A 139 -34.79 8.41 -31.56
C ALA A 139 -34.25 7.78 -30.27
N LYS A 140 -34.09 6.45 -30.25
CA LYS A 140 -33.46 5.72 -29.15
C LYS A 140 -31.96 6.05 -29.04
N LEU A 141 -31.26 6.08 -30.17
CA LEU A 141 -29.84 6.44 -30.24
C LEU A 141 -29.57 7.89 -29.84
N ALA A 142 -30.51 8.80 -30.13
CA ALA A 142 -30.38 10.18 -29.69
C ALA A 142 -30.54 10.34 -28.17
N ALA A 143 -31.08 9.34 -27.45
CA ALA A 143 -31.18 9.28 -25.98
C ALA A 143 -31.70 10.55 -25.23
N GLY A 144 -32.38 11.47 -25.94
CA GLY A 144 -32.84 12.75 -25.39
C GLY A 144 -32.04 13.99 -25.82
N HIS A 145 -30.98 13.85 -26.62
CA HIS A 145 -30.21 14.96 -27.20
C HIS A 145 -30.90 15.54 -28.44
N ASP A 146 -31.45 16.75 -28.32
CA ASP A 146 -32.23 17.41 -29.37
C ASP A 146 -31.44 17.67 -30.67
N GLN A 147 -30.17 18.04 -30.55
CA GLN A 147 -29.30 18.33 -31.70
C GLN A 147 -28.98 17.05 -32.49
N MET A 148 -28.62 15.98 -31.79
CA MET A 148 -28.33 14.66 -32.39
C MET A 148 -29.58 14.08 -33.08
N LEU A 149 -30.75 14.25 -32.47
CA LEU A 149 -32.03 13.87 -33.08
C LEU A 149 -32.33 14.68 -34.35
N ALA A 150 -31.99 15.97 -34.37
CA ALA A 150 -32.14 16.81 -35.55
C ALA A 150 -31.21 16.36 -36.69
N ASP A 151 -29.96 16.04 -36.38
CA ASP A 151 -28.97 15.56 -37.32
C ASP A 151 -29.40 14.21 -37.92
N PHE A 152 -29.91 13.27 -37.11
CA PHE A 152 -30.46 12.00 -37.59
C PHE A 152 -31.68 12.16 -38.49
N LYS A 153 -32.55 13.12 -38.19
CA LYS A 153 -33.69 13.43 -39.09
C LYS A 153 -33.23 13.98 -40.43
N GLN A 154 -32.20 14.82 -40.45
CA GLN A 154 -31.61 15.32 -41.70
C GLN A 154 -30.96 14.18 -42.50
N LEU A 155 -30.25 13.28 -41.83
CA LEU A 155 -29.67 12.08 -42.44
C LEU A 155 -30.75 11.19 -43.08
N ALA A 156 -31.84 10.93 -42.36
CA ALA A 156 -32.97 10.15 -42.86
C ALA A 156 -33.59 10.78 -44.12
N GLN A 157 -33.79 12.10 -44.11
CA GLN A 157 -34.31 12.84 -45.27
C GLN A 157 -33.36 12.83 -46.47
N ALA A 158 -32.05 12.98 -46.22
CA ALA A 158 -31.03 12.92 -47.27
C ALA A 158 -30.96 11.54 -47.91
N TYR A 159 -31.05 10.47 -47.09
CA TYR A 159 -31.10 9.09 -47.57
C TYR A 159 -32.36 8.80 -48.41
N ASP A 160 -33.55 9.22 -47.95
CA ASP A 160 -34.80 9.03 -48.68
C ASP A 160 -34.75 9.70 -50.07
N LYS A 161 -34.17 10.91 -50.14
CA LYS A 161 -33.95 11.63 -51.40
C LYS A 161 -32.93 10.93 -52.32
N TYR A 162 -31.87 10.35 -51.75
CA TYR A 162 -30.90 9.54 -52.48
C TYR A 162 -31.56 8.29 -53.09
N VAL A 163 -32.34 7.54 -52.32
CA VAL A 163 -33.06 6.35 -52.81
C VAL A 163 -34.09 6.72 -53.89
N GLN A 164 -34.84 7.81 -53.72
CA GLN A 164 -35.82 8.26 -54.71
C GLN A 164 -35.18 8.64 -56.06
N THR A 165 -33.96 9.20 -56.04
CA THR A 165 -33.24 9.65 -57.25
C THR A 165 -32.52 8.52 -57.99
N GLN A 166 -32.36 7.34 -57.40
CA GLN A 166 -31.82 6.15 -58.09
C GLN A 166 -32.80 5.57 -59.11
N LYS A 167 -34.10 5.57 -58.80
CA LYS A 167 -35.13 4.90 -59.62
C LYS A 167 -35.22 5.43 -61.06
N PRO A 168 -35.24 6.76 -61.32
CA PRO A 168 -35.23 7.28 -62.69
C PRO A 168 -33.99 6.89 -63.51
N VAL A 169 -32.82 6.81 -62.87
CA VAL A 169 -31.58 6.38 -63.55
C VAL A 169 -31.67 4.91 -63.96
N ALA A 170 -32.08 4.03 -63.03
CA ALA A 170 -32.25 2.61 -63.31
C ALA A 170 -33.33 2.32 -64.37
N ASP A 171 -34.42 3.10 -64.37
CA ASP A 171 -35.49 3.00 -65.38
C ASP A 171 -34.99 3.46 -66.76
N LEU A 172 -34.23 4.55 -66.84
CA LEU A 172 -33.62 5.05 -68.08
C LEU A 172 -32.56 4.09 -68.63
N GLU A 173 -31.71 3.51 -67.77
CA GLU A 173 -30.73 2.48 -68.14
C GLU A 173 -31.41 1.27 -68.77
N LYS A 174 -32.50 0.77 -68.17
CA LYS A 174 -33.31 -0.33 -68.74
C LYS A 174 -33.92 0.05 -70.09
N MET A 175 -34.41 1.28 -70.24
CA MET A 175 -34.97 1.76 -71.51
C MET A 175 -33.89 1.87 -72.61
N ILE A 176 -32.69 2.36 -72.27
CA ILE A 176 -31.55 2.45 -73.19
C ILE A 176 -31.10 1.05 -73.62
N ALA A 177 -30.89 0.13 -72.67
CA ALA A 177 -30.50 -1.24 -72.95
C ALA A 177 -31.54 -1.98 -73.81
N GLY A 178 -32.84 -1.72 -73.58
CA GLY A 178 -33.93 -2.24 -74.41
C GLY A 178 -33.87 -1.73 -75.86
N ILE A 179 -33.56 -0.44 -76.07
CA ILE A 179 -33.39 0.14 -77.41
C ILE A 179 -32.11 -0.39 -78.08
N GLU A 180 -31.02 -0.57 -77.34
CA GLU A 180 -29.78 -1.18 -77.84
C GLU A 180 -29.99 -2.62 -78.31
N ALA A 181 -30.68 -3.44 -77.51
CA ALA A 181 -31.01 -4.82 -77.88
C ALA A 181 -31.96 -4.87 -79.10
N ASN A 182 -32.83 -3.88 -79.27
CA ASN A 182 -33.67 -3.76 -80.46
C ASN A 182 -32.89 -3.28 -81.69
N LEU A 183 -31.88 -2.42 -81.50
CA LEU A 183 -30.96 -1.96 -82.55
C LEU A 183 -30.08 -3.10 -83.09
N GLU A 184 -29.64 -4.02 -82.22
CA GLU A 184 -28.83 -5.19 -82.60
C GLU A 184 -29.63 -6.28 -83.36
N LYS A 185 -30.96 -6.32 -83.18
CA LYS A 185 -31.84 -7.33 -83.80
C LYS A 185 -32.40 -6.92 -85.18
N LEU A 186 -32.02 -5.75 -85.70
CA LEU A 186 -32.48 -5.28 -87.01
C LEU A 186 -31.76 -5.99 -88.17
N PRO A 187 -32.48 -6.46 -89.21
CA PRO A 187 -31.88 -7.05 -90.39
C PRO A 187 -31.14 -6.00 -91.25
N GLU A 188 -30.13 -6.42 -92.04
CA GLU A 188 -29.24 -5.51 -92.79
C GLU A 188 -29.96 -4.63 -93.84
N ASP A 189 -31.19 -4.99 -94.22
CA ASP A 189 -32.06 -4.29 -95.18
C ASP A 189 -33.10 -3.35 -94.54
N ALA A 190 -33.04 -3.14 -93.22
CA ALA A 190 -33.99 -2.28 -92.52
C ALA A 190 -33.98 -0.81 -93.01
N PRO A 191 -35.14 -0.12 -93.11
CA PRO A 191 -35.22 1.25 -93.61
C PRO A 191 -34.35 2.23 -92.82
N ALA A 192 -33.58 3.08 -93.52
CA ALA A 192 -32.67 4.05 -92.90
C ALA A 192 -33.36 5.04 -91.95
N GLU A 193 -34.63 5.38 -92.22
CA GLU A 193 -35.46 6.21 -91.33
C GLU A 193 -35.68 5.55 -89.95
N GLN A 194 -35.96 4.24 -89.92
CA GLN A 194 -36.25 3.52 -88.69
C GLN A 194 -35.01 3.39 -87.78
N LYS A 195 -33.83 3.21 -88.38
CA LYS A 195 -32.54 3.19 -87.66
C LYS A 195 -32.19 4.57 -87.12
N THR A 196 -32.50 5.64 -87.87
CA THR A 196 -32.25 7.03 -87.46
C THR A 196 -33.15 7.45 -86.31
N GLU A 197 -34.44 7.10 -86.34
CA GLU A 197 -35.41 7.41 -85.28
C GLU A 197 -35.04 6.72 -83.94
N MET A 198 -34.68 5.42 -83.97
CA MET A 198 -34.23 4.71 -82.78
C MET A 198 -32.91 5.26 -82.22
N THR A 199 -32.00 5.68 -83.09
CA THR A 199 -30.73 6.31 -82.68
C THR A 199 -30.98 7.67 -82.02
N GLN A 200 -31.86 8.50 -82.58
CA GLN A 200 -32.25 9.78 -81.98
C GLN A 200 -32.97 9.59 -80.64
N ARG A 201 -33.86 8.59 -80.53
CA ARG A 201 -34.52 8.25 -79.26
C ARG A 201 -33.52 7.81 -78.20
N LYS A 202 -32.55 6.97 -78.57
CA LYS A 202 -31.44 6.57 -77.68
C LYS A 202 -30.65 7.78 -77.20
N THR A 203 -30.24 8.69 -78.08
CA THR A 203 -29.51 9.92 -77.71
C THR A 203 -30.30 10.78 -76.73
N SER A 204 -31.61 10.96 -76.95
CA SER A 204 -32.46 11.73 -76.02
C SER A 204 -32.59 11.10 -74.62
N LEU A 205 -32.59 9.76 -74.54
CA LEU A 205 -32.63 9.04 -73.25
C LEU A 205 -31.28 9.10 -72.55
N ILE A 206 -30.17 9.09 -73.30
CA ILE A 206 -28.82 9.29 -72.74
C ILE A 206 -28.70 10.70 -72.13
N GLU A 207 -29.22 11.75 -72.79
CA GLU A 207 -29.24 13.10 -72.21
C GLU A 207 -30.06 13.16 -70.90
N GLN A 208 -31.25 12.56 -70.88
CA GLN A 208 -32.06 12.46 -69.66
C GLN A 208 -31.35 11.67 -68.55
N MET A 209 -30.61 10.62 -68.92
CA MET A 209 -29.82 9.80 -67.99
C MET A 209 -28.65 10.60 -67.41
N VAL A 210 -27.98 11.45 -68.20
CA VAL A 210 -26.91 12.32 -67.73
C VAL A 210 -27.42 13.32 -66.69
N ASP A 211 -28.58 13.94 -66.95
CA ASP A 211 -29.22 14.88 -66.00
C ASP A 211 -29.68 14.17 -64.73
N ALA A 212 -30.33 13.01 -64.85
CA ALA A 212 -30.73 12.18 -63.71
C ALA A 212 -29.50 11.72 -62.88
N SER A 213 -28.41 11.34 -63.54
CA SER A 213 -27.14 10.96 -62.91
C SER A 213 -26.46 12.12 -62.18
N ARG A 214 -26.65 13.36 -62.66
CA ARG A 214 -26.17 14.57 -61.97
C ARG A 214 -26.94 14.79 -60.67
N LEU A 215 -28.26 14.65 -60.70
CA LEU A 215 -29.11 14.77 -59.51
C LEU A 215 -28.82 13.66 -58.50
N LEU A 216 -28.60 12.43 -58.95
CA LEU A 216 -28.21 11.30 -58.11
C LEU A 216 -26.86 11.56 -57.40
N ARG A 217 -25.85 12.06 -58.12
CA ARG A 217 -24.55 12.43 -57.53
C ARG A 217 -24.68 13.51 -56.45
N ASN A 218 -25.48 14.54 -56.70
CA ASN A 218 -25.72 15.59 -55.71
C ASN A 218 -26.45 15.04 -54.48
N ALA A 219 -27.48 14.21 -54.67
CA ALA A 219 -28.21 13.58 -53.56
C ALA A 219 -27.32 12.63 -52.75
N LYS A 220 -26.39 11.92 -53.41
CA LYS A 220 -25.38 11.08 -52.76
C LYS A 220 -24.43 11.91 -51.89
N SER A 221 -23.89 13.02 -52.42
CA SER A 221 -23.03 13.94 -51.67
C SER A 221 -23.73 14.49 -50.43
N THR A 222 -24.98 14.92 -50.54
CA THR A 222 -25.76 15.42 -49.39
C THR A 222 -26.02 14.34 -48.35
N TYR A 223 -26.22 13.09 -48.75
CA TYR A 223 -26.35 11.96 -47.83
C TYR A 223 -25.02 11.65 -47.13
N GLU A 224 -23.90 11.62 -47.86
CA GLU A 224 -22.57 11.42 -47.30
C GLU A 224 -22.22 12.54 -46.29
N GLU A 225 -22.47 13.81 -46.63
CA GLU A 225 -22.30 14.95 -45.72
C GLU A 225 -23.17 14.83 -44.45
N ALA A 226 -24.45 14.48 -44.59
CA ALA A 226 -25.33 14.29 -43.45
C ALA A 226 -24.91 13.09 -42.57
N ARG A 227 -24.31 12.06 -43.17
CA ARG A 227 -23.81 10.88 -42.45
C ARG A 227 -22.57 11.25 -41.65
N ASP A 228 -21.67 12.00 -42.24
CA ASP A 228 -20.45 12.46 -41.57
C ASP A 228 -20.79 13.41 -40.40
N ILE A 229 -21.80 14.28 -40.55
CA ILE A 229 -22.32 15.12 -39.45
C ILE A 229 -22.87 14.26 -38.31
N ALA A 230 -23.63 13.21 -38.62
CA ALA A 230 -24.18 12.31 -37.61
C ALA A 230 -23.09 11.54 -36.84
N LEU A 231 -22.03 11.11 -37.53
CA LEU A 231 -20.87 10.41 -36.95
C LEU A 231 -19.91 11.34 -36.20
N LYS A 232 -19.88 12.63 -36.53
CA LYS A 232 -19.04 13.63 -35.86
C LYS A 232 -19.39 13.82 -34.38
N ASN A 233 -20.58 13.40 -33.95
CA ASN A 233 -20.97 13.40 -32.54
C ASN A 233 -20.27 12.31 -31.70
N ASN A 234 -19.49 11.41 -32.31
CA ASN A 234 -18.68 10.45 -31.57
C ASN A 234 -17.58 11.17 -30.79
N VAL A 235 -17.31 10.70 -29.57
CA VAL A 235 -16.26 11.24 -28.70
C VAL A 235 -15.16 10.21 -28.53
N ASP A 236 -13.92 10.57 -28.85
CA ASP A 236 -12.76 9.71 -28.58
C ASP A 236 -12.46 9.70 -27.07
N PRO A 237 -12.61 8.54 -26.39
CA PRO A 237 -12.36 8.44 -24.96
C PRO A 237 -10.91 8.72 -24.58
N ALA A 238 -9.95 8.36 -25.44
CA ALA A 238 -8.52 8.59 -25.17
C ALA A 238 -8.19 10.08 -25.23
N GLU A 239 -8.73 10.80 -26.21
CA GLU A 239 -8.55 12.25 -26.31
C GLU A 239 -9.22 12.99 -25.14
N LEU A 240 -10.42 12.56 -24.72
CA LEU A 240 -11.12 13.09 -23.56
C LEU A 240 -10.29 12.91 -22.28
N GLN A 241 -9.76 11.72 -22.03
CA GLN A 241 -8.91 11.45 -20.86
C GLN A 241 -7.61 12.28 -20.87
N VAL A 242 -6.97 12.45 -22.03
CA VAL A 242 -5.78 13.31 -22.18
C VAL A 242 -6.12 14.76 -21.80
N VAL A 243 -7.24 15.28 -22.28
CA VAL A 243 -7.72 16.62 -21.96
C VAL A 243 -8.01 16.74 -20.45
N LEU A 244 -8.67 15.76 -19.85
CA LEU A 244 -8.97 15.73 -18.41
C LEU A 244 -7.69 15.67 -17.54
N ALA A 245 -6.61 15.05 -18.04
CA ALA A 245 -5.32 15.01 -17.34
C ALA A 245 -4.56 16.36 -17.37
N LEU A 246 -4.95 17.30 -18.23
CA LEU A 246 -4.30 18.62 -18.29
C LEU A 246 -4.50 19.40 -16.98
N PRO A 247 -3.60 20.32 -16.60
CA PRO A 247 -3.76 21.12 -15.39
C PRO A 247 -5.04 21.98 -15.42
N ASN A 248 -5.78 22.00 -14.29
CA ASN A 248 -7.03 22.74 -14.15
C ASN A 248 -6.87 24.13 -13.50
N GLU A 249 -5.69 24.49 -13.00
CA GLU A 249 -5.49 25.75 -12.27
C GLU A 249 -5.10 26.93 -13.19
N VAL A 250 -5.65 28.10 -12.86
CA VAL A 250 -5.24 29.39 -13.43
C VAL A 250 -4.00 29.91 -12.69
N LYS A 251 -2.95 30.24 -13.44
CA LYS A 251 -1.66 30.68 -12.87
C LYS A 251 -1.74 32.11 -12.30
N SER A 252 -1.10 32.29 -11.14
CA SER A 252 -0.50 33.50 -10.50
C SER A 252 -1.09 34.89 -10.76
N ALA A 253 -1.08 35.75 -9.74
CA ALA A 253 -1.48 37.17 -9.84
C ALA A 253 -0.83 37.96 -11.00
N LYS A 254 0.33 37.51 -11.50
CA LYS A 254 1.04 38.10 -12.64
C LYS A 254 0.42 37.73 -14.00
N ALA A 255 -0.19 36.56 -14.16
CA ALA A 255 -0.89 36.18 -15.39
C ALA A 255 -2.28 36.83 -15.46
N ILE A 256 -2.95 37.00 -14.31
CA ILE A 256 -4.19 37.79 -14.21
C ILE A 256 -3.97 39.24 -14.66
N ALA A 257 -2.82 39.82 -14.30
CA ALA A 257 -2.45 41.17 -14.69
C ALA A 257 -2.00 41.30 -16.16
N ALA A 258 -1.74 40.19 -16.86
CA ALA A 258 -1.25 40.15 -18.23
C ALA A 258 -2.29 39.63 -19.24
N ALA A 259 -3.48 39.23 -18.77
CA ALA A 259 -4.56 38.75 -19.62
C ALA A 259 -5.24 39.92 -20.35
N GLU A 260 -5.29 39.86 -21.68
CA GLU A 260 -5.96 40.86 -22.52
C GLU A 260 -7.44 40.52 -22.73
N SER A 261 -7.80 39.25 -22.53
CA SER A 261 -9.18 38.74 -22.65
C SER A 261 -9.54 37.73 -21.53
N PRO A 262 -10.84 37.51 -21.28
CA PRO A 262 -11.30 36.43 -20.39
C PRO A 262 -10.88 35.02 -20.84
N GLU A 263 -10.59 34.81 -22.14
CA GLU A 263 -10.09 33.52 -22.67
C GLU A 263 -8.64 33.23 -22.29
N ASP A 264 -7.84 34.25 -21.99
CA ASP A 264 -6.46 34.09 -21.54
C ASP A 264 -6.35 33.57 -20.10
N LEU A 265 -7.48 33.61 -19.37
CA LEU A 265 -7.58 33.13 -18.00
C LEU A 265 -8.03 31.67 -17.91
N LYS A 266 -8.55 31.07 -18.98
CA LYS A 266 -9.02 29.66 -18.97
C LYS A 266 -7.86 28.68 -18.82
N SER A 267 -8.06 27.63 -18.03
CA SER A 267 -7.06 26.59 -17.83
C SER A 267 -6.83 25.78 -19.12
N PRO A 268 -5.64 25.15 -19.32
CA PRO A 268 -5.42 24.26 -20.47
C PRO A 268 -6.46 23.15 -20.58
N ARG A 269 -6.95 22.63 -19.43
CA ARG A 269 -8.04 21.66 -19.39
C ARG A 269 -9.36 22.26 -19.87
N GLU A 270 -9.74 23.44 -19.38
CA GLU A 270 -10.97 24.12 -19.80
C GLU A 270 -10.99 24.37 -21.31
N LYS A 271 -9.86 24.83 -21.88
CA LYS A 271 -9.72 25.01 -23.33
C LYS A 271 -9.85 23.70 -24.10
N GLY A 272 -9.26 22.62 -23.57
CA GLY A 272 -9.38 21.29 -24.16
C GLY A 272 -10.81 20.75 -24.13
N ILE A 273 -11.54 20.94 -23.02
CA ILE A 273 -12.94 20.51 -22.87
C ILE A 273 -13.84 21.30 -23.82
N GLU A 274 -13.65 22.61 -23.95
CA GLU A 274 -14.42 23.44 -24.89
C GLU A 274 -14.20 22.99 -26.34
N ARG A 275 -12.95 22.71 -26.72
CA ARG A 275 -12.63 22.17 -28.06
C ARG A 275 -13.38 20.86 -28.33
N LEU A 276 -13.39 19.92 -27.38
CA LEU A 276 -14.11 18.65 -27.55
C LEU A 276 -15.63 18.86 -27.70
N LYS A 277 -16.21 19.84 -26.99
CA LYS A 277 -17.62 20.20 -27.14
C LYS A 277 -17.94 20.84 -28.50
N GLU A 278 -17.01 21.58 -29.08
CA GLU A 278 -17.15 22.14 -30.44
C GLU A 278 -17.03 21.04 -31.51
N GLU A 279 -16.19 20.04 -31.26
CA GLU A 279 -16.00 18.89 -32.14
C GLU A 279 -17.23 17.96 -32.12
N ALA A 280 -17.83 17.70 -30.95
CA ALA A 280 -19.02 16.86 -30.76
C ALA A 280 -20.20 17.61 -30.07
N PRO A 281 -20.86 18.56 -30.76
CA PRO A 281 -21.87 19.44 -30.16
C PRO A 281 -23.13 18.71 -29.66
N GLY A 282 -23.50 17.59 -30.26
CA GLY A 282 -24.64 16.77 -29.82
C GLY A 282 -24.44 16.07 -28.48
N ARG A 283 -23.19 16.02 -27.97
CA ARG A 283 -22.77 15.29 -26.76
C ARG A 283 -22.08 16.19 -25.74
N ALA A 284 -22.22 17.52 -25.89
CA ALA A 284 -21.51 18.49 -25.05
C ALA A 284 -21.83 18.38 -23.55
N ASP A 285 -23.05 17.99 -23.20
CA ASP A 285 -23.48 17.76 -21.81
C ASP A 285 -22.84 16.51 -21.21
N ASP A 286 -22.69 15.44 -22.00
CA ASP A 286 -22.03 14.20 -21.57
C ASP A 286 -20.53 14.42 -21.34
N ILE A 287 -19.88 15.17 -22.24
CA ILE A 287 -18.48 15.60 -22.09
C ILE A 287 -18.31 16.38 -20.77
N GLN A 288 -19.28 17.24 -20.42
CA GLN A 288 -19.25 17.97 -19.15
C GLN A 288 -19.49 17.07 -17.94
N ALA A 289 -20.42 16.11 -18.03
CA ALA A 289 -20.69 15.16 -16.95
C ALA A 289 -19.46 14.30 -16.61
N VAL A 290 -18.74 13.83 -17.63
CA VAL A 290 -17.46 13.11 -17.45
C VAL A 290 -16.41 14.04 -16.81
N ALA A 291 -16.31 15.29 -17.27
CA ALA A 291 -15.37 16.26 -16.70
C ALA A 291 -15.67 16.59 -15.23
N ASP A 292 -16.94 16.71 -14.85
CA ASP A 292 -17.38 16.97 -13.47
C ASP A 292 -17.12 15.76 -12.57
N ALA A 293 -17.42 14.54 -13.06
CA ALA A 293 -17.13 13.29 -12.35
C ALA A 293 -15.62 13.11 -12.15
N TYR A 294 -14.82 13.41 -13.18
CA TYR A 294 -13.35 13.40 -13.08
C TYR A 294 -12.85 14.46 -12.09
N ALA A 295 -13.37 15.69 -12.12
CA ALA A 295 -12.99 16.73 -11.16
C ALA A 295 -13.33 16.34 -9.70
N ALA A 296 -14.47 15.67 -9.49
CA ALA A 296 -14.86 15.15 -8.17
C ALA A 296 -13.96 13.98 -7.72
N TYR A 297 -13.54 13.12 -8.64
CA TYR A 297 -12.58 12.03 -8.41
C TYR A 297 -11.17 12.57 -8.14
N GLU A 298 -10.69 13.52 -8.95
CA GLU A 298 -9.36 14.13 -8.83
C GLU A 298 -9.10 14.72 -7.44
N GLN A 299 -10.13 15.28 -6.79
CA GLN A 299 -10.05 15.79 -5.41
C GLN A 299 -9.72 14.71 -4.36
N VAL A 300 -10.02 13.45 -4.63
CA VAL A 300 -9.82 12.31 -3.71
C VAL A 300 -8.89 11.23 -4.29
N LYS A 301 -8.45 11.40 -5.53
CA LYS A 301 -7.63 10.45 -6.29
C LYS A 301 -6.25 10.34 -5.65
N GLY A 302 -5.97 9.18 -5.07
CA GLY A 302 -4.62 8.72 -4.78
C GLY A 302 -3.93 8.31 -6.09
N PRO A 303 -2.70 8.75 -6.41
CA PRO A 303 -2.17 8.51 -7.76
C PRO A 303 -1.33 7.23 -7.94
N LEU A 304 -1.36 6.30 -6.97
CA LEU A 304 -0.67 5.00 -7.01
C LEU A 304 -1.53 3.99 -6.24
N ASP A 305 -2.29 3.18 -6.97
CA ASP A 305 -3.13 2.14 -6.38
C ASP A 305 -2.37 0.79 -6.25
N ASP A 306 -1.25 0.63 -6.96
CA ASP A 306 -0.37 -0.55 -6.92
C ASP A 306 1.05 -0.21 -6.39
N PRO A 307 1.59 -0.95 -5.40
CA PRO A 307 2.97 -0.80 -4.95
C PRO A 307 4.01 -0.99 -6.06
N ALA A 308 3.71 -1.79 -7.09
CA ALA A 308 4.58 -2.01 -8.24
C ALA A 308 4.82 -0.71 -9.03
N ASP A 309 3.79 0.13 -9.18
CA ASP A 309 3.90 1.43 -9.83
C ASP A 309 4.80 2.38 -9.03
N LEU A 310 4.66 2.36 -7.70
CA LEU A 310 5.53 3.11 -6.81
C LEU A 310 6.97 2.62 -6.94
N ILE A 311 7.19 1.30 -6.89
CA ILE A 311 8.52 0.70 -7.06
C ILE A 311 9.12 1.12 -8.40
N ALA A 312 8.36 1.07 -9.49
CA ALA A 312 8.80 1.47 -10.82
C ALA A 312 9.22 2.95 -10.85
N LEU A 313 8.43 3.85 -10.26
CA LEU A 313 8.76 5.28 -10.17
C LEU A 313 9.96 5.59 -9.26
N LEU A 314 10.37 4.67 -8.40
CA LEU A 314 11.52 4.82 -7.51
C LEU A 314 12.81 4.28 -8.11
N ARG A 315 12.74 3.55 -9.24
CA ARG A 315 13.91 2.96 -9.89
C ARG A 315 14.83 4.00 -10.51
N GLY A 316 16.12 3.75 -10.44
CA GLY A 316 17.11 4.59 -11.10
C GLY A 316 17.32 5.95 -10.42
N SER A 317 18.49 6.53 -10.66
CA SER A 317 18.89 7.83 -10.13
C SER A 317 18.36 9.02 -10.93
N GLY A 318 17.71 8.84 -12.08
CA GLY A 318 17.30 9.94 -12.96
C GLY A 318 18.45 10.79 -13.51
N VAL A 319 19.66 10.23 -13.59
CA VAL A 319 20.85 10.92 -14.12
C VAL A 319 20.80 10.92 -15.64
N LEU A 320 20.50 12.06 -16.24
CA LEU A 320 20.53 12.26 -17.69
C LEU A 320 21.96 12.64 -18.13
N GLU A 321 22.46 11.95 -19.15
CA GLU A 321 23.73 12.26 -19.82
C GLU A 321 23.56 12.21 -21.34
N PHE A 322 24.32 13.05 -22.04
CA PHE A 322 24.45 13.01 -23.50
C PHE A 322 25.90 12.70 -23.86
N ARG A 323 26.13 11.72 -24.72
CA ARG A 323 27.49 11.31 -25.10
C ARG A 323 27.54 11.06 -26.59
N ILE A 324 28.56 11.57 -27.27
CA ILE A 324 28.77 11.23 -28.67
C ILE A 324 29.23 9.78 -28.75
N ALA A 325 28.59 8.99 -29.61
CA ALA A 325 29.01 7.63 -29.85
C ALA A 325 30.07 7.62 -30.97
N PRO A 326 31.31 7.14 -30.71
CA PRO A 326 32.30 6.96 -31.77
C PRO A 326 31.74 6.05 -32.86
N SER A 327 31.91 6.45 -34.11
CA SER A 327 31.41 5.66 -35.23
C SER A 327 32.46 4.68 -35.73
N VAL A 328 31.99 3.59 -36.33
CA VAL A 328 32.85 2.61 -37.03
C VAL A 328 33.67 3.29 -38.15
N ARG A 329 33.21 4.45 -38.63
CA ARG A 329 33.86 5.22 -39.70
C ARG A 329 34.99 6.12 -39.18
N THR A 330 34.91 6.57 -37.93
CA THR A 330 35.87 7.51 -37.34
C THR A 330 36.88 6.85 -36.41
N MET A 331 36.59 5.67 -35.87
CA MET A 331 37.42 4.98 -34.88
C MET A 331 38.08 3.71 -35.43
N THR A 332 39.40 3.75 -35.65
CA THR A 332 40.18 2.61 -36.17
C THR A 332 40.45 1.50 -35.14
N ASP A 333 40.39 1.81 -33.84
CA ASP A 333 40.79 0.89 -32.76
C ASP A 333 39.58 0.21 -32.08
N ALA A 334 38.41 0.20 -32.71
CA ALA A 334 37.16 -0.31 -32.13
C ALA A 334 37.27 -1.76 -31.63
N ASP A 335 37.98 -2.62 -32.36
CA ASP A 335 38.15 -4.04 -31.99
C ASP A 335 38.99 -4.22 -30.72
N ALA A 336 39.92 -3.32 -30.44
CA ALA A 336 40.68 -3.35 -29.20
C ALA A 336 39.79 -3.07 -27.97
N TYR A 337 38.79 -2.19 -28.12
CA TYR A 337 37.80 -1.89 -27.07
C TYR A 337 36.81 -3.03 -26.87
N ARG A 338 36.38 -3.71 -27.95
CA ARG A 338 35.53 -4.91 -27.85
C ARG A 338 36.25 -6.03 -27.12
N LYS A 339 37.49 -6.31 -27.50
CA LYS A 339 38.34 -7.31 -26.83
C LYS A 339 38.58 -6.95 -25.35
N GLN A 340 38.70 -5.66 -25.04
CA GLN A 340 38.80 -5.20 -23.65
C GLN A 340 37.53 -5.48 -22.84
N LEU A 341 36.34 -5.30 -23.44
CA LEU A 341 35.06 -5.61 -22.80
C LEU A 341 34.98 -7.11 -22.48
N GLU A 342 35.36 -7.98 -23.41
CA GLU A 342 35.37 -9.44 -23.23
C GLU A 342 36.34 -9.89 -22.14
N GLU A 343 37.57 -9.36 -22.13
CA GLU A 343 38.61 -9.81 -21.18
C GLU A 343 38.48 -9.21 -19.77
N LYS A 344 37.96 -7.98 -19.66
CA LYS A 344 38.06 -7.16 -18.43
C LYS A 344 36.72 -6.57 -17.98
N GLY A 345 35.65 -6.82 -18.71
CA GLY A 345 34.32 -6.25 -18.46
C GLY A 345 34.22 -4.75 -18.77
N PRO A 346 33.04 -4.14 -18.57
CA PRO A 346 32.80 -2.73 -18.82
C PRO A 346 33.59 -1.89 -17.82
N ARG A 347 34.64 -1.22 -18.29
CA ARG A 347 35.49 -0.37 -17.44
C ARG A 347 34.94 1.05 -17.40
N THR A 348 34.53 1.49 -16.22
CA THR A 348 34.05 2.84 -15.94
C THR A 348 35.11 3.60 -15.13
N GLY A 349 35.76 4.61 -15.72
CA GLY A 349 36.73 5.46 -15.02
C GLY A 349 36.86 6.82 -15.68
N ARG A 350 36.90 7.90 -14.88
CA ARG A 350 36.92 9.29 -15.37
C ARG A 350 38.11 9.60 -16.28
N ASP A 351 39.22 8.87 -16.11
CA ASP A 351 40.47 9.10 -16.87
C ASP A 351 40.50 8.39 -18.23
N LYS A 352 39.40 7.74 -18.64
CA LYS A 352 39.30 7.03 -19.91
C LYS A 352 38.56 7.87 -20.95
N PRO A 353 39.03 7.93 -22.20
CA PRO A 353 38.39 8.71 -23.26
C PRO A 353 37.07 8.09 -23.74
N TYR A 354 36.88 6.78 -23.56
CA TYR A 354 35.67 6.06 -23.92
C TYR A 354 35.23 5.13 -22.79
N VAL A 355 33.91 4.92 -22.69
CA VAL A 355 33.26 4.07 -21.68
C VAL A 355 32.22 3.17 -22.34
N TRP A 356 32.08 1.95 -21.82
CA TRP A 356 31.01 1.03 -22.21
C TRP A 356 29.79 1.27 -21.33
N LEU A 357 28.66 1.63 -21.93
CA LEU A 357 27.37 1.74 -21.24
C LEU A 357 26.41 0.69 -21.76
N GLN A 358 25.61 0.14 -20.84
CA GLN A 358 24.66 -0.93 -21.15
C GLN A 358 23.50 -0.36 -21.96
N VAL A 359 22.99 -1.11 -22.94
CA VAL A 359 21.73 -0.80 -23.62
C VAL A 359 20.58 -1.05 -22.66
N ASP A 360 19.67 -0.10 -22.54
CA ASP A 360 18.50 -0.27 -21.69
C ASP A 360 17.53 -1.32 -22.24
N ARG A 361 16.57 -1.77 -21.43
CA ARG A 361 15.55 -2.73 -21.85
C ARG A 361 14.15 -2.11 -21.81
N ASP A 362 13.26 -2.58 -22.68
CA ASP A 362 11.84 -2.22 -22.68
C ASP A 362 11.09 -2.90 -21.52
N GLU A 363 9.80 -2.59 -21.39
CA GLU A 363 8.92 -3.16 -20.34
C GLU A 363 8.75 -4.68 -20.43
N ASN A 364 8.98 -5.26 -21.61
CA ASN A 364 8.93 -6.69 -21.89
C ASN A 364 10.30 -7.37 -21.71
N GLY A 365 11.32 -6.63 -21.26
CA GLY A 365 12.68 -7.12 -21.04
C GLY A 365 13.51 -7.28 -22.31
N ASN A 366 13.04 -6.83 -23.47
CA ASN A 366 13.83 -6.82 -24.70
C ASN A 366 14.83 -5.65 -24.69
N PRO A 367 16.02 -5.79 -25.30
CA PRO A 367 16.93 -4.66 -25.50
C PRO A 367 16.24 -3.53 -26.28
N LYS A 368 16.44 -2.27 -25.85
CA LYS A 368 16.11 -1.12 -26.70
C LYS A 368 16.92 -1.21 -28.00
N PHE A 369 16.51 -0.48 -29.04
CA PHE A 369 16.99 -0.59 -30.43
C PHE A 369 16.44 -1.77 -31.26
N THR A 370 15.62 -2.67 -30.68
CA THR A 370 14.96 -3.76 -31.41
C THR A 370 13.45 -3.69 -31.23
N GLU A 371 12.72 -3.32 -32.28
CA GLU A 371 11.25 -3.17 -32.25
C GLU A 371 10.55 -4.40 -32.84
N THR A 372 11.21 -5.07 -33.78
CA THR A 372 10.68 -6.29 -34.40
C THR A 372 11.34 -7.55 -33.87
N SER A 373 10.61 -8.68 -33.91
CA SER A 373 11.17 -10.01 -33.60
C SER A 373 12.39 -10.34 -34.48
N ARG A 374 12.42 -9.84 -35.72
CA ARG A 374 13.53 -10.01 -36.66
C ARG A 374 14.78 -9.23 -36.24
N GLU A 375 14.63 -8.02 -35.73
CA GLU A 375 15.74 -7.23 -35.20
C GLU A 375 16.31 -7.84 -33.93
N ARG A 376 15.46 -8.38 -33.04
CA ARG A 376 15.89 -9.12 -31.85
C ARG A 376 16.74 -10.32 -32.22
N GLU A 377 16.30 -11.10 -33.21
CA GLU A 377 17.05 -12.24 -33.72
C GLU A 377 18.37 -11.80 -34.39
N ALA A 378 18.35 -10.70 -35.14
CA ALA A 378 19.55 -10.15 -35.77
C ALA A 378 20.58 -9.66 -34.74
N LEU A 379 20.14 -8.96 -33.69
CA LEU A 379 20.98 -8.50 -32.59
C LEU A 379 21.59 -9.68 -31.82
N ALA A 380 20.79 -10.71 -31.51
CA ALA A 380 21.27 -11.90 -30.79
C ALA A 380 22.25 -12.75 -31.62
N LYS A 381 22.10 -12.75 -32.94
CA LYS A 381 22.94 -13.55 -33.84
C LYS A 381 24.28 -12.88 -34.15
N ASP A 382 24.28 -11.58 -34.39
CA ASP A 382 25.49 -10.80 -34.69
C ASP A 382 25.34 -9.36 -34.16
N PRO A 383 25.66 -9.15 -32.86
CA PRO A 383 25.55 -7.84 -32.23
C PRO A 383 26.43 -6.79 -32.90
N VAL A 384 27.63 -7.19 -33.37
CA VAL A 384 28.60 -6.28 -33.97
C VAL A 384 28.05 -5.69 -35.26
N SER A 385 27.57 -6.55 -36.17
CA SER A 385 27.00 -6.12 -37.43
C SER A 385 25.70 -5.33 -37.23
N PHE A 386 24.88 -5.72 -36.25
CA PHE A 386 23.65 -5.00 -35.90
C PHE A 386 23.92 -3.54 -35.55
N PHE A 387 24.81 -3.28 -34.59
CA PHE A 387 25.15 -1.90 -34.19
C PHE A 387 25.93 -1.16 -35.29
N ALA A 388 26.77 -1.85 -36.06
CA ALA A 388 27.51 -1.24 -37.17
C ALA A 388 26.57 -0.68 -38.26
N ASN A 389 25.45 -1.35 -38.55
CA ASN A 389 24.43 -0.86 -39.50
C ASN A 389 23.80 0.46 -39.03
N GLN A 390 23.76 0.69 -37.72
CA GLN A 390 23.28 1.92 -37.11
C GLN A 390 24.41 2.95 -36.87
N ASN A 391 25.62 2.67 -37.38
CA ASN A 391 26.82 3.48 -37.21
C ASN A 391 27.31 3.60 -35.74
N LEU A 392 27.03 2.57 -34.94
CA LEU A 392 27.41 2.46 -33.54
C LEU A 392 28.45 1.34 -33.35
N ILE A 393 29.22 1.42 -32.28
CA ILE A 393 30.14 0.37 -31.83
C ILE A 393 29.52 -0.30 -30.62
N GLY A 394 28.97 -1.50 -30.81
CA GLY A 394 28.41 -2.32 -29.72
C GLY A 394 29.02 -3.72 -29.65
N GLN A 395 28.81 -4.39 -28.51
CA GLN A 395 29.20 -5.78 -28.24
C GLN A 395 28.36 -6.38 -27.10
N GLU A 396 28.16 -7.70 -27.13
CA GLU A 396 27.53 -8.45 -26.03
C GLU A 396 28.56 -8.83 -24.96
N TYR A 397 28.17 -8.73 -23.69
CA TYR A 397 28.93 -9.22 -22.55
C TYR A 397 27.97 -9.75 -21.47
N ASN A 398 28.13 -11.02 -21.06
CA ASN A 398 27.28 -11.70 -20.07
C ASN A 398 25.77 -11.64 -20.37
N GLY A 399 25.36 -11.77 -21.63
CA GLY A 399 23.93 -11.73 -22.02
C GLY A 399 23.33 -10.32 -22.07
N GLU A 400 24.14 -9.28 -21.84
CA GLU A 400 23.75 -7.88 -21.94
C GLU A 400 24.49 -7.19 -23.09
N TYR A 401 23.85 -6.22 -23.73
CA TYR A 401 24.42 -5.48 -24.84
C TYR A 401 24.99 -4.14 -24.37
N TYR A 402 26.16 -3.76 -24.86
CA TYR A 402 26.84 -2.52 -24.50
C TYR A 402 27.18 -1.70 -25.74
N ILE A 403 27.14 -0.37 -25.62
CA ILE A 403 27.56 0.59 -26.64
C ILE A 403 28.75 1.39 -26.11
N LEU A 404 29.76 1.57 -26.96
CA LEU A 404 30.93 2.38 -26.64
C LEU A 404 30.59 3.85 -26.85
N LEU A 405 30.85 4.69 -25.84
CA LEU A 405 30.51 6.11 -25.85
C LEU A 405 31.69 6.97 -25.41
N SER A 406 31.75 8.21 -25.90
CA SER A 406 32.77 9.17 -25.46
C SER A 406 32.59 9.55 -23.99
N ASN A 407 33.72 9.78 -23.33
CA ASN A 407 33.81 10.24 -21.95
C ASN A 407 34.75 11.46 -21.83
N THR A 408 35.08 12.11 -22.95
CA THR A 408 35.81 13.38 -22.97
C THR A 408 34.87 14.55 -22.67
N PRO A 409 35.32 15.62 -21.98
CA PRO A 409 34.49 16.78 -21.70
C PRO A 409 33.96 17.52 -22.93
N ASP A 410 34.65 17.41 -24.07
CA ASP A 410 34.26 18.08 -25.32
C ASP A 410 33.17 17.31 -26.09
N ASP A 411 33.07 15.98 -25.89
CA ASP A 411 32.13 15.10 -26.59
C ASP A 411 31.14 14.41 -25.64
N SER A 412 30.94 14.98 -24.45
CA SER A 412 29.93 14.53 -23.51
C SER A 412 29.38 15.67 -22.66
N LEU A 413 28.10 15.55 -22.31
CA LEU A 413 27.42 16.38 -21.34
C LEU A 413 26.95 15.48 -20.19
N THR A 414 27.68 15.51 -19.07
CA THR A 414 27.50 14.66 -17.89
C THR A 414 27.38 15.49 -16.62
N GLN A 415 26.89 14.90 -15.52
CA GLN A 415 26.78 15.61 -14.23
C GLN A 415 28.12 16.03 -13.62
N ALA A 416 29.25 15.54 -14.16
CA ALA A 416 30.58 15.98 -13.74
C ALA A 416 30.88 17.44 -14.13
N GLN A 417 30.17 17.99 -15.13
CA GLN A 417 30.29 19.38 -15.55
C GLN A 417 29.29 20.25 -14.77
N HIS A 418 29.78 21.26 -14.07
CA HIS A 418 28.94 22.11 -13.23
C HIS A 418 28.16 23.16 -14.03
N GLY A 419 26.90 23.39 -13.64
CA GLY A 419 26.08 24.54 -14.07
C GLY A 419 25.07 24.27 -15.18
N TRP A 420 25.15 23.14 -15.89
CA TRP A 420 24.07 22.73 -16.80
C TRP A 420 22.98 21.99 -16.03
N GLU A 421 21.72 22.29 -16.34
CA GLU A 421 20.57 21.71 -15.66
C GLU A 421 19.44 21.48 -16.66
N LEU A 422 18.67 20.41 -16.44
CA LEU A 422 17.40 20.23 -17.12
C LEU A 422 16.34 21.11 -16.44
N SER A 423 15.79 22.08 -17.17
CA SER A 423 14.74 22.98 -16.68
C SER A 423 13.37 22.33 -16.64
N ARG A 424 13.02 21.54 -17.67
CA ARG A 424 11.72 20.86 -17.80
C ARG A 424 11.75 19.75 -18.84
N ALA A 425 10.97 18.70 -18.63
CA ALA A 425 10.57 17.71 -19.64
C ALA A 425 9.03 17.66 -19.75
N PHE A 426 8.48 17.42 -20.93
CA PHE A 426 7.04 17.29 -21.17
C PHE A 426 6.76 16.36 -22.35
N ALA A 427 5.54 15.83 -22.39
CA ALA A 427 5.05 14.99 -23.48
C ALA A 427 4.94 15.81 -24.77
N ASP A 428 5.39 15.24 -25.87
CA ASP A 428 5.32 15.81 -27.20
C ASP A 428 5.21 14.69 -28.24
N ARG A 429 5.22 15.04 -29.53
CA ARG A 429 5.32 14.08 -30.63
C ARG A 429 6.57 14.34 -31.45
N ASP A 430 7.15 13.28 -32.01
CA ASP A 430 8.27 13.42 -32.94
C ASP A 430 7.81 13.86 -34.34
N SER A 431 8.74 13.99 -35.28
CA SER A 431 8.46 14.40 -36.67
C SER A 431 7.56 13.43 -37.44
N ASN A 432 7.42 12.20 -36.96
CA ASN A 432 6.59 11.15 -37.55
C ASN A 432 5.23 11.01 -36.83
N GLY A 433 4.99 11.81 -35.78
CA GLY A 433 3.75 11.81 -35.01
C GLY A 433 3.72 10.80 -33.86
N PHE A 434 4.83 10.12 -33.58
CA PHE A 434 4.94 9.15 -32.48
C PHE A 434 5.19 9.84 -31.13
N PRO A 435 4.73 9.27 -29.99
CA PRO A 435 4.96 9.86 -28.67
C PRO A 435 6.45 10.02 -28.34
N ALA A 436 6.83 11.20 -27.86
CA ALA A 436 8.22 11.57 -27.60
C ALA A 436 8.34 12.50 -26.38
N VAL A 437 9.54 12.61 -25.80
CA VAL A 437 9.79 13.49 -24.64
C VAL A 437 10.53 14.74 -25.09
N SER A 438 9.86 15.88 -25.02
CA SER A 438 10.48 17.18 -25.26
C SER A 438 11.12 17.71 -23.98
N PHE A 439 12.32 18.29 -24.09
CA PHE A 439 13.10 18.75 -22.96
C PHE A 439 13.64 20.17 -23.16
N ARG A 440 13.82 20.90 -22.06
CA ARG A 440 14.43 22.24 -22.04
C ARG A 440 15.55 22.31 -21.01
N LEU A 441 16.69 22.87 -21.39
CA LEU A 441 17.86 23.11 -20.55
C LEU A 441 17.85 24.54 -19.99
N ASN A 442 18.61 24.77 -18.92
CA ASN A 442 18.93 26.12 -18.47
C ASN A 442 19.89 26.83 -19.46
N SER A 443 20.11 28.14 -19.31
CA SER A 443 20.91 28.91 -20.27
C SER A 443 22.34 28.38 -20.45
N ILE A 444 22.97 27.92 -19.37
CA ILE A 444 24.32 27.33 -19.40
C ILE A 444 24.30 26.01 -20.17
N GLY A 445 23.39 25.11 -19.82
CA GLY A 445 23.24 23.82 -20.51
C GLY A 445 22.88 23.96 -21.98
N GLY A 446 22.07 24.96 -22.35
CA GLY A 446 21.78 25.26 -23.75
C GLY A 446 23.01 25.72 -24.54
N SER A 447 23.96 26.40 -23.90
CA SER A 447 25.24 26.75 -24.54
C SER A 447 26.13 25.51 -24.69
N MET A 448 26.27 24.70 -23.64
CA MET A 448 27.09 23.49 -23.67
C MET A 448 26.56 22.45 -24.66
N MET A 449 25.24 22.31 -24.75
CA MET A 449 24.58 21.46 -25.76
C MET A 449 24.83 21.99 -27.18
N ALA A 450 24.84 23.31 -27.37
CA ALA A 450 25.12 23.92 -28.67
C ALA A 450 26.58 23.72 -29.11
N ASP A 451 27.52 23.72 -28.17
CA ASP A 451 28.93 23.40 -28.44
C ASP A 451 29.10 21.91 -28.75
N LEU A 452 28.51 21.02 -27.93
CA LEU A 452 28.54 19.57 -28.12
C LEU A 452 27.99 19.16 -29.49
N THR A 453 26.77 19.60 -29.82
CA THR A 453 26.10 19.25 -31.08
C THR A 453 26.69 19.99 -32.27
N GLY A 454 27.14 21.24 -32.09
CA GLY A 454 27.75 22.04 -33.13
C GLY A 454 29.06 21.48 -33.66
N ASN A 455 29.81 20.75 -32.83
CA ASN A 455 31.08 20.12 -33.20
C ASN A 455 30.91 18.69 -33.77
N ASN A 456 29.73 18.09 -33.60
CA ASN A 456 29.47 16.67 -33.87
C ASN A 456 28.27 16.44 -34.82
N ILE A 457 28.06 17.32 -35.78
CA ILE A 457 26.97 17.20 -36.77
C ILE A 457 27.16 15.92 -37.60
N ASN A 458 26.06 15.20 -37.84
CA ASN A 458 25.94 13.88 -38.48
C ASN A 458 26.45 12.68 -37.66
N GLU A 459 27.05 12.90 -36.49
CA GLU A 459 27.44 11.82 -35.59
C GLU A 459 26.26 11.39 -34.70
N PRO A 460 26.20 10.10 -34.30
CA PRO A 460 25.21 9.61 -33.35
C PRO A 460 25.48 10.14 -31.93
N MET A 461 24.45 10.69 -31.29
CA MET A 461 24.48 11.13 -29.90
C MET A 461 23.64 10.21 -29.04
N ALA A 462 24.28 9.46 -28.17
CA ALA A 462 23.61 8.61 -27.21
C ALA A 462 22.99 9.45 -26.08
N ILE A 463 21.71 9.21 -25.85
CA ILE A 463 20.95 9.73 -24.72
C ILE A 463 20.94 8.62 -23.68
N CYS A 464 21.58 8.90 -22.54
CA CYS A 464 21.77 7.94 -21.48
C CYS A 464 20.99 8.36 -20.24
N LEU A 465 20.32 7.40 -19.61
CA LEU A 465 19.66 7.58 -18.32
C LEU A 465 20.21 6.54 -17.35
N ASP A 466 20.72 6.98 -16.20
CA ASP A 466 21.25 6.11 -15.15
C ASP A 466 22.37 5.17 -15.62
N GLY A 467 23.20 5.65 -16.54
CA GLY A 467 24.31 4.88 -17.10
C GLY A 467 23.89 3.82 -18.13
N LYS A 468 22.63 3.84 -18.58
CA LYS A 468 22.12 3.00 -19.67
C LYS A 468 21.74 3.82 -20.88
N VAL A 469 21.94 3.26 -22.07
CA VAL A 469 21.63 3.91 -23.35
C VAL A 469 20.19 3.64 -23.72
N ILE A 470 19.39 4.71 -23.82
CA ILE A 470 17.98 4.62 -24.25
C ILE A 470 17.87 4.66 -25.76
N SER A 471 18.55 5.64 -26.38
CA SER A 471 18.49 5.92 -27.82
C SER A 471 19.79 6.59 -28.27
N ALA A 472 20.15 6.45 -29.55
CA ALA A 472 21.30 7.13 -30.12
C ALA A 472 21.00 7.78 -31.49
N PRO A 473 20.13 8.81 -31.54
CA PRO A 473 19.80 9.50 -32.78
C PRO A 473 21.00 10.24 -33.38
N ARG A 474 20.96 10.49 -34.71
CA ARG A 474 21.94 11.33 -35.39
C ARG A 474 21.66 12.81 -35.12
N ILE A 475 22.73 13.58 -34.91
CA ILE A 475 22.65 15.04 -34.82
C ILE A 475 22.47 15.62 -36.23
N ASN A 476 21.29 16.14 -36.54
CA ASN A 476 21.03 16.76 -37.85
C ASN A 476 21.49 18.23 -37.90
N ASP A 477 21.22 18.97 -36.83
CA ASP A 477 21.51 20.40 -36.70
C ASP A 477 22.00 20.72 -35.28
N ARG A 478 22.57 21.92 -35.11
CA ARG A 478 23.00 22.43 -33.80
C ARG A 478 21.79 22.63 -32.88
N ILE A 479 21.82 22.03 -31.70
CA ILE A 479 20.75 22.07 -30.69
C ILE A 479 21.14 23.04 -29.58
N HIS A 480 20.25 24.00 -29.27
CA HIS A 480 20.45 24.94 -28.17
C HIS A 480 19.79 24.44 -26.87
N GLY A 481 18.94 25.25 -26.24
CA GLY A 481 18.31 24.94 -24.96
C GLY A 481 17.09 24.02 -25.01
N SER A 482 16.74 23.42 -26.15
CA SER A 482 15.58 22.52 -26.26
C SER A 482 15.80 21.42 -27.28
N GLY A 483 15.31 20.22 -27.00
CA GLY A 483 15.37 19.07 -27.91
C GLY A 483 14.28 18.05 -27.64
N ILE A 484 14.23 16.99 -28.44
CA ILE A 484 13.27 15.89 -28.33
C ILE A 484 14.05 14.57 -28.17
N ILE A 485 13.64 13.74 -27.21
CA ILE A 485 14.07 12.36 -27.04
C ILE A 485 13.04 11.48 -27.72
N THR A 486 13.46 10.70 -28.72
CA THR A 486 12.58 9.80 -29.49
C THR A 486 12.68 8.36 -28.96
N GLY A 487 11.58 7.61 -29.05
CA GLY A 487 11.51 6.22 -28.63
C GLY A 487 11.95 5.19 -29.68
N GLY A 488 12.22 5.61 -30.92
CA GLY A 488 12.49 4.72 -32.05
C GLY A 488 11.47 4.91 -33.18
N GLN A 489 11.29 3.92 -34.05
CA GLN A 489 10.31 3.90 -35.13
C GLN A 489 8.86 3.76 -34.63
N GLY A 490 8.63 3.36 -33.37
CA GLY A 490 7.30 3.27 -32.74
C GLY A 490 6.98 4.31 -31.65
N GLY A 491 7.92 5.18 -31.26
CA GLY A 491 7.76 6.10 -30.12
C GLY A 491 7.81 5.43 -28.75
N PHE A 492 7.67 6.22 -27.68
CA PHE A 492 7.56 5.69 -26.31
C PHE A 492 6.12 5.22 -26.02
N SER A 493 5.97 4.12 -25.29
CA SER A 493 4.66 3.81 -24.68
C SER A 493 4.31 4.92 -23.67
N ASN A 494 3.03 5.16 -23.39
CA ASN A 494 2.69 6.27 -22.49
C ASN A 494 3.05 5.95 -21.01
N SER A 495 3.25 4.69 -20.62
CA SER A 495 3.88 4.30 -19.34
C SER A 495 5.35 4.76 -19.28
N GLU A 496 6.12 4.49 -20.32
CA GLU A 496 7.51 4.92 -20.48
C GLU A 496 7.62 6.45 -20.56
N LEU A 497 6.72 7.10 -21.30
CA LEU A 497 6.65 8.55 -21.44
C LEU A 497 6.44 9.21 -20.08
N ILE A 498 5.45 8.75 -19.31
CA ILE A 498 5.16 9.25 -17.97
C ILE A 498 6.34 9.00 -17.03
N TYR A 499 6.93 7.80 -17.07
CA TYR A 499 8.12 7.45 -16.28
C TYR A 499 9.28 8.40 -16.58
N LEU A 500 9.63 8.59 -17.85
CA LEU A 500 10.71 9.46 -18.29
C LEU A 500 10.44 10.92 -17.90
N ILE A 501 9.26 11.46 -18.19
CA ILE A 501 8.90 12.85 -17.85
C ILE A 501 9.00 13.09 -16.34
N ARG A 502 8.47 12.18 -15.51
CA ARG A 502 8.53 12.32 -14.05
C ARG A 502 9.95 12.22 -13.53
N THR A 503 10.72 11.27 -14.05
CA THR A 503 12.13 11.04 -13.66
C THR A 503 12.99 12.24 -14.02
N LEU A 504 12.85 12.75 -15.25
CA LEU A 504 13.61 13.89 -15.74
C LEU A 504 13.26 15.20 -15.01
N ASN A 505 11.98 15.49 -14.79
CA ASN A 505 11.58 16.70 -14.06
C ASN A 505 11.96 16.70 -12.57
N ALA A 506 12.11 15.51 -11.96
CA ALA A 506 12.54 15.40 -10.57
C ALA A 506 14.04 15.72 -10.38
N GLY A 507 14.83 15.56 -11.44
CA GLY A 507 16.29 15.69 -11.43
C GLY A 507 17.00 14.46 -10.87
N ALA A 508 18.32 14.46 -10.99
CA ALA A 508 19.17 13.35 -10.55
C ALA A 508 19.19 13.20 -9.01
N LEU A 509 19.15 11.96 -8.53
CA LEU A 509 19.41 11.62 -7.14
C LEU A 509 20.90 11.82 -6.84
N GLN A 510 21.19 12.55 -5.77
CA GLN A 510 22.56 12.76 -5.27
C GLN A 510 23.21 11.46 -4.77
N SER A 511 22.41 10.44 -4.46
CA SER A 511 22.85 9.16 -3.92
C SER A 511 21.94 8.05 -4.45
N ARG A 512 22.53 6.91 -4.86
CA ARG A 512 21.79 5.79 -5.44
C ARG A 512 20.91 5.14 -4.38
N VAL A 513 19.70 4.77 -4.78
CA VAL A 513 18.75 4.01 -3.97
C VAL A 513 18.73 2.58 -4.47
N SER A 514 18.51 1.62 -3.57
CA SER A 514 18.36 0.21 -3.95
C SER A 514 17.23 0.03 -4.98
N ASP A 515 17.52 -0.68 -6.07
CA ASP A 515 16.57 -0.83 -7.20
C ASP A 515 15.29 -1.58 -6.81
N LYS A 516 15.37 -2.42 -5.77
CA LYS A 516 14.22 -3.06 -5.11
C LYS A 516 14.17 -2.64 -3.64
N PRO A 517 12.97 -2.57 -3.03
CA PRO A 517 12.84 -2.38 -1.61
C PRO A 517 13.47 -3.56 -0.85
N ILE A 518 14.14 -3.26 0.27
CA ILE A 518 14.77 -4.24 1.15
C ILE A 518 13.80 -4.90 2.13
N SER A 519 12.58 -4.33 2.26
CA SER A 519 11.43 -4.91 2.93
C SER A 519 10.16 -4.36 2.30
N ILE A 520 9.20 -5.26 2.05
CA ILE A 520 7.84 -4.94 1.63
C ILE A 520 6.92 -5.52 2.69
N LYS A 521 5.99 -4.70 3.20
CA LYS A 521 4.90 -5.13 4.08
C LYS A 521 3.60 -4.60 3.50
N THR A 522 2.81 -5.49 2.92
CA THR A 522 1.48 -5.16 2.37
C THR A 522 0.41 -5.75 3.28
N VAL A 523 -0.58 -4.94 3.67
CA VAL A 523 -1.72 -5.34 4.51
C VAL A 523 -3.01 -5.00 3.77
N GLY A 524 -3.90 -5.96 3.60
CA GLY A 524 -5.21 -5.78 2.98
C GLY A 524 -6.16 -4.94 3.84
N SER A 525 -7.16 -4.32 3.20
CA SER A 525 -8.14 -3.48 3.91
C SER A 525 -9.07 -4.26 4.83
N SER A 526 -9.41 -5.52 4.51
CA SER A 526 -10.25 -6.37 5.37
C SER A 526 -9.53 -6.72 6.67
N LEU A 527 -8.33 -7.30 6.54
CA LEU A 527 -7.49 -7.71 7.67
C LEU A 527 -7.22 -6.54 8.64
N GLY A 528 -6.89 -5.36 8.11
CA GLY A 528 -6.70 -4.16 8.93
C GLY A 528 -7.97 -3.70 9.65
N HIS A 529 -9.12 -3.78 8.99
CA HIS A 529 -10.41 -3.44 9.60
C HIS A 529 -10.77 -4.39 10.74
N ASP A 530 -10.53 -5.68 10.57
CA ASP A 530 -10.84 -6.70 11.58
C ASP A 530 -9.94 -6.56 12.80
N HIS A 531 -8.65 -6.30 12.60
CA HIS A 531 -7.73 -5.95 13.69
C HIS A 531 -8.17 -4.70 14.46
N LEU A 532 -8.65 -3.66 13.77
CA LEU A 532 -9.18 -2.46 14.39
C LEU A 532 -10.42 -2.77 15.24
N MET A 533 -11.38 -3.53 14.68
CA MET A 533 -12.62 -3.87 15.38
C MET A 533 -12.36 -4.75 16.60
N ALA A 534 -11.51 -5.77 16.48
CA ALA A 534 -11.10 -6.62 17.60
C ALA A 534 -10.44 -5.79 18.71
N GLY A 535 -9.48 -4.94 18.35
CA GLY A 535 -8.78 -4.06 19.30
C GLY A 535 -9.71 -3.06 20.00
N LEU A 536 -10.65 -2.44 19.28
CA LEU A 536 -11.64 -1.53 19.86
C LEU A 536 -12.62 -2.27 20.79
N LYS A 537 -13.11 -3.44 20.37
CA LYS A 537 -13.97 -4.31 21.20
C LYS A 537 -13.25 -4.71 22.48
N ALA A 538 -12.01 -5.17 22.40
CA ALA A 538 -11.18 -5.50 23.56
C ALA A 538 -10.99 -4.28 24.48
N SER A 539 -10.78 -3.08 23.92
CA SER A 539 -10.65 -1.84 24.69
C SER A 539 -11.90 -1.48 25.48
N ILE A 540 -13.07 -1.59 24.86
CA ILE A 540 -14.36 -1.33 25.51
C ILE A 540 -14.64 -2.38 26.60
N VAL A 541 -14.41 -3.67 26.31
CA VAL A 541 -14.59 -4.75 27.28
C VAL A 541 -13.64 -4.57 28.47
N ALA A 542 -12.37 -4.23 28.23
CA ALA A 542 -11.38 -4.00 29.29
C ALA A 542 -11.79 -2.82 30.18
N LEU A 543 -12.27 -1.73 29.57
CA LEU A 543 -12.83 -0.59 30.29
C LEU A 543 -14.00 -0.99 31.19
N ILE A 544 -14.95 -1.77 30.68
CA ILE A 544 -16.13 -2.22 31.44
C ILE A 544 -15.72 -3.13 32.59
N VAL A 545 -14.87 -4.13 32.34
CA VAL A 545 -14.41 -5.10 33.35
C VAL A 545 -13.67 -4.38 34.48
N VAL A 546 -12.71 -3.51 34.13
CA VAL A 546 -11.94 -2.73 35.12
C VAL A 546 -12.85 -1.75 35.87
N ALA A 547 -13.77 -1.07 35.17
CA ALA A 547 -14.71 -0.15 35.81
C ALA A 547 -15.65 -0.87 36.80
N CYS A 548 -16.20 -2.01 36.41
CA CYS A 548 -17.06 -2.84 37.27
C CYS A 548 -16.31 -3.27 38.52
N PHE A 549 -15.10 -3.80 38.36
CA PHE A 549 -14.24 -4.18 39.47
C PHE A 549 -13.97 -3.01 40.42
N MET A 550 -13.64 -1.84 39.87
CA MET A 550 -13.37 -0.64 40.69
C MET A 550 -14.58 -0.16 41.46
N ILE A 551 -15.76 -0.15 40.85
CA ILE A 551 -17.01 0.23 41.51
C ILE A 551 -17.35 -0.78 42.63
N VAL A 552 -17.21 -2.08 42.37
CA VAL A 552 -17.53 -3.12 43.36
C VAL A 552 -16.55 -3.08 44.54
N TYR A 553 -15.25 -2.89 44.29
CA TYR A 553 -14.26 -2.94 45.36
C TYR A 553 -14.18 -1.62 46.17
N TYR A 554 -14.20 -0.47 45.49
CA TYR A 554 -13.99 0.85 46.10
C TYR A 554 -15.26 1.71 46.24
N PHE A 555 -16.43 1.20 45.84
CA PHE A 555 -17.71 1.91 45.89
C PHE A 555 -17.63 3.32 45.26
N PHE A 556 -17.84 4.37 46.05
CA PHE A 556 -17.75 5.76 45.59
C PHE A 556 -16.36 6.12 45.07
N GLY A 557 -15.29 5.64 45.73
CA GLY A 557 -13.92 5.81 45.23
C GLY A 557 -13.76 5.18 43.84
N GLY A 558 -14.40 4.04 43.62
CA GLY A 558 -14.46 3.38 42.32
C GLY A 558 -15.10 4.25 41.23
N ILE A 559 -16.23 4.88 41.52
CA ILE A 559 -16.89 5.82 40.58
C ILE A 559 -15.96 6.99 40.23
N VAL A 560 -15.27 7.56 41.23
CA VAL A 560 -14.30 8.64 41.01
C VAL A 560 -13.16 8.17 40.11
N THR A 561 -12.67 6.96 40.30
CA THR A 561 -11.64 6.36 39.43
C THR A 561 -12.15 6.14 38.00
N VAL A 562 -13.38 5.67 37.82
CA VAL A 562 -13.97 5.49 36.48
C VAL A 562 -14.08 6.83 35.75
N LEU A 563 -14.50 7.90 36.44
CA LEU A 563 -14.51 9.25 35.86
C LEU A 563 -13.09 9.74 35.48
N ALA A 564 -12.10 9.46 36.32
CA ALA A 564 -10.70 9.77 36.04
C ALA A 564 -10.18 8.99 34.82
N LEU A 565 -10.55 7.72 34.70
CA LEU A 565 -10.18 6.83 33.61
C LEU A 565 -10.81 7.28 32.27
N LEU A 566 -12.07 7.71 32.28
CA LEU A 566 -12.73 8.29 31.10
C LEU A 566 -12.07 9.62 30.68
N ALA A 567 -11.72 10.48 31.65
CA ALA A 567 -10.97 11.69 31.37
C ALA A 567 -9.58 11.37 30.78
N ASN A 568 -8.91 10.34 31.31
CA ASN A 568 -7.61 9.88 30.82
C ASN A 568 -7.69 9.44 29.34
N MET A 569 -8.68 8.63 28.98
CA MET A 569 -8.97 8.23 27.60
C MET A 569 -9.12 9.43 26.66
N VAL A 570 -9.91 10.45 27.06
CA VAL A 570 -10.10 11.67 26.26
C VAL A 570 -8.79 12.44 26.06
N VAL A 571 -7.96 12.54 27.10
CA VAL A 571 -6.64 13.19 27.00
C VAL A 571 -5.72 12.41 26.07
N ILE A 572 -5.63 11.08 26.19
CA ILE A 572 -4.78 10.25 25.33
C ILE A 572 -5.17 10.45 23.86
N LEU A 573 -6.43 10.24 23.53
CA LEU A 573 -6.93 10.36 22.15
C LEU A 573 -6.84 11.81 21.63
N GLY A 574 -7.09 12.80 22.49
CA GLY A 574 -6.98 14.21 22.12
C GLY A 574 -5.54 14.65 21.84
N VAL A 575 -4.56 14.19 22.62
CA VAL A 575 -3.14 14.46 22.36
C VAL A 575 -2.71 13.78 21.07
N MET A 576 -3.08 12.51 20.86
CA MET A 576 -2.75 11.78 19.62
C MET A 576 -3.30 12.50 18.38
N SER A 577 -4.55 12.95 18.46
CA SER A 577 -5.18 13.78 17.42
C SER A 577 -4.40 15.08 17.17
N ALA A 578 -4.02 15.79 18.24
CA ALA A 578 -3.34 17.09 18.13
C ALA A 578 -1.96 17.01 17.46
N ILE A 579 -1.19 15.95 17.72
CA ILE A 579 0.14 15.73 17.10
C ILE A 579 0.07 14.90 15.81
N GLN A 580 -1.14 14.53 15.36
CA GLN A 580 -1.37 13.63 14.23
C GLN A 580 -0.58 12.32 14.32
N ALA A 581 -0.50 11.75 15.53
CA ALA A 581 0.15 10.47 15.75
C ALA A 581 -0.62 9.34 15.05
N THR A 582 0.11 8.38 14.51
CA THR A 582 -0.45 7.18 13.89
C THR A 582 -1.05 6.26 14.95
N PHE A 583 -2.29 5.81 14.74
CA PHE A 583 -3.02 4.90 15.62
C PHE A 583 -2.82 3.45 15.16
N THR A 584 -1.94 2.71 15.82
CA THR A 584 -1.56 1.32 15.45
C THR A 584 -2.19 0.28 16.38
N LEU A 585 -2.18 -0.99 16.00
CA LEU A 585 -2.62 -2.14 16.79
C LEU A 585 -1.80 -2.27 18.11
N PRO A 586 -0.45 -2.19 18.11
CA PRO A 586 0.30 -2.03 19.36
C PRO A 586 -0.13 -0.78 20.14
N GLY A 587 -0.47 0.32 19.48
CA GLY A 587 -1.06 1.51 20.12
C GLY A 587 -2.33 1.21 20.90
N ILE A 588 -3.24 0.40 20.34
CA ILE A 588 -4.46 -0.07 21.02
C ILE A 588 -4.12 -0.90 22.25
N ALA A 589 -3.16 -1.83 22.16
CA ALA A 589 -2.66 -2.57 23.33
C ALA A 589 -2.11 -1.61 24.40
N GLY A 590 -1.46 -0.52 23.99
CA GLY A 590 -1.03 0.56 24.88
C GLY A 590 -2.18 1.26 25.61
N ILE A 591 -3.31 1.48 24.94
CA ILE A 591 -4.53 2.03 25.57
C ILE A 591 -5.08 1.04 26.60
N ILE A 592 -5.22 -0.24 26.23
CA ILE A 592 -5.76 -1.28 27.13
C ILE A 592 -4.88 -1.44 28.37
N LEU A 593 -3.56 -1.47 28.18
CA LEU A 593 -2.64 -1.53 29.30
C LEU A 593 -2.71 -0.28 30.17
N THR A 594 -2.83 0.90 29.55
CA THR A 594 -3.04 2.15 30.29
C THR A 594 -4.35 2.11 31.08
N ILE A 595 -5.41 1.46 30.59
CA ILE A 595 -6.66 1.29 31.36
C ILE A 595 -6.40 0.50 32.65
N GLY A 596 -5.66 -0.61 32.56
CA GLY A 596 -5.29 -1.43 33.73
C GLY A 596 -4.38 -0.70 34.72
N MET A 597 -3.39 0.03 34.23
CA MET A 597 -2.40 0.74 35.04
C MET A 597 -2.87 2.11 35.55
N ALA A 598 -3.75 2.82 34.85
CA ALA A 598 -4.22 4.15 35.24
C ALA A 598 -4.99 4.15 36.56
N VAL A 599 -5.50 2.98 36.94
CA VAL A 599 -6.22 2.74 38.18
C VAL A 599 -5.27 2.61 39.37
N ASP A 600 -4.02 2.20 39.17
CA ASP A 600 -3.02 1.96 40.23
C ASP A 600 -2.81 3.18 41.12
N ALA A 601 -2.55 4.35 40.53
CA ALA A 601 -2.36 5.59 41.30
C ALA A 601 -3.57 5.89 42.20
N ASN A 602 -4.79 5.63 41.73
CA ASN A 602 -6.01 5.82 42.50
C ASN A 602 -6.14 4.79 43.63
N VAL A 603 -5.84 3.51 43.36
CA VAL A 603 -5.78 2.44 44.36
C VAL A 603 -4.80 2.79 45.48
N LEU A 604 -3.61 3.27 45.13
CA LEU A 604 -2.58 3.68 46.08
C LEU A 604 -3.08 4.79 47.02
N ILE A 605 -3.71 5.82 46.45
CA ILE A 605 -4.32 6.93 47.19
C ILE A 605 -5.41 6.39 48.13
N PHE A 606 -6.29 5.51 47.63
CA PHE A 606 -7.41 4.99 48.42
C PHE A 606 -6.94 4.13 49.60
N GLU A 607 -5.99 3.22 49.37
CA GLU A 607 -5.43 2.44 50.47
C GLU A 607 -4.73 3.34 51.50
N ARG A 608 -4.07 4.43 51.08
CA ARG A 608 -3.45 5.38 52.01
C ARG A 608 -4.48 6.19 52.80
N ILE A 609 -5.58 6.60 52.17
CA ILE A 609 -6.71 7.25 52.86
C ILE A 609 -7.32 6.29 53.88
N ARG A 610 -7.51 5.02 53.49
CA ARG A 610 -8.01 3.97 54.36
C ARG A 610 -7.11 3.76 55.58
N GLU A 611 -5.79 3.70 55.41
CA GLU A 611 -4.85 3.60 56.53
C GLU A 611 -5.02 4.76 57.54
N GLU A 612 -5.14 6.00 57.06
CA GLU A 612 -5.33 7.17 57.94
C GLU A 612 -6.72 7.16 58.63
N LEU A 613 -7.76 6.69 57.95
CA LEU A 613 -9.10 6.51 58.54
C LEU A 613 -9.11 5.42 59.62
N GLU A 614 -8.44 4.28 59.38
CA GLU A 614 -8.29 3.21 60.37
C GLU A 614 -7.44 3.68 61.57
N ALA A 615 -6.53 4.64 61.37
CA ALA A 615 -5.78 5.31 62.43
C ALA A 615 -6.61 6.35 63.22
N GLY A 616 -7.88 6.56 62.87
CA GLY A 616 -8.80 7.44 63.59
C GLY A 616 -8.81 8.91 63.13
N GLU A 617 -8.18 9.23 62.00
CA GLU A 617 -8.20 10.59 61.45
C GLU A 617 -9.58 10.97 60.89
N LYS A 618 -9.89 12.27 60.91
CA LYS A 618 -11.13 12.79 60.30
C LYS A 618 -11.03 12.75 58.78
N MET A 619 -12.15 12.47 58.10
CA MET A 619 -12.23 12.29 56.63
C MET A 619 -11.45 13.34 55.81
N LEU A 620 -11.61 14.64 56.10
CA LEU A 620 -10.88 15.70 55.39
C LEU A 620 -9.36 15.61 55.55
N VAL A 621 -8.89 15.31 56.77
CA VAL A 621 -7.45 15.20 57.10
C VAL A 621 -6.89 13.92 56.51
N ALA A 622 -7.62 12.81 56.62
CA ALA A 622 -7.25 11.52 56.04
C ALA A 622 -7.08 11.63 54.52
N VAL A 623 -8.00 12.32 53.82
CA VAL A 623 -7.85 12.57 52.37
C VAL A 623 -6.62 13.42 52.07
N ARG A 624 -6.42 14.56 52.74
CA ARG A 624 -5.25 15.42 52.50
C ARG A 624 -3.92 14.68 52.71
N ARG A 625 -3.77 13.98 53.84
CA ARG A 625 -2.58 13.18 54.15
C ARG A 625 -2.40 12.01 53.20
N GLY A 626 -3.50 11.37 52.80
CA GLY A 626 -3.51 10.30 51.82
C GLY A 626 -2.84 10.70 50.51
N TYR A 627 -3.29 11.82 49.91
CA TYR A 627 -2.69 12.37 48.69
C TYR A 627 -1.23 12.82 48.90
N GLU A 628 -0.91 13.49 50.01
CA GLU A 628 0.44 14.00 50.28
C GLU A 628 1.47 12.87 50.41
N LYS A 629 1.13 11.80 51.13
CA LYS A 629 1.98 10.62 51.30
C LYS A 629 2.05 9.75 50.04
N ALA A 630 0.97 9.66 49.27
CA ALA A 630 0.91 8.90 48.04
C ALA A 630 1.71 9.53 46.89
N LEU A 631 1.82 10.86 46.86
CA LEU A 631 2.37 11.63 45.75
C LEU A 631 3.77 11.16 45.33
N SER A 632 4.70 11.02 46.29
CA SER A 632 6.08 10.66 45.94
C SER A 632 6.17 9.25 45.39
N THR A 633 5.47 8.30 46.01
CA THR A 633 5.47 6.90 45.56
C THR A 633 4.88 6.76 44.16
N ILE A 634 3.77 7.47 43.86
CA ILE A 634 3.13 7.46 42.53
C ILE A 634 4.04 8.08 41.47
N LEU A 635 4.70 9.20 41.79
CA LEU A 635 5.61 9.84 40.86
C LEU A 635 6.82 8.94 40.57
N ASP A 636 7.40 8.33 41.60
CA ASP A 636 8.59 7.48 41.43
C ASP A 636 8.31 6.24 40.58
N ALA A 637 7.19 5.57 40.86
CA ALA A 637 6.69 4.45 40.09
C ALA A 637 6.56 4.77 38.60
N ASN A 638 5.86 5.86 38.28
CA ASN A 638 5.56 6.24 36.90
C ASN A 638 6.80 6.77 36.14
N ILE A 639 7.78 7.37 36.82
CA ILE A 639 9.03 7.83 36.18
C ILE A 639 9.78 6.66 35.53
N THR A 640 9.85 5.48 36.18
CA THR A 640 10.56 4.32 35.60
C THR A 640 9.91 3.83 34.30
N THR A 641 8.59 3.79 34.26
CA THR A 641 7.84 3.43 33.05
C THR A 641 7.98 4.51 31.98
N LEU A 642 8.00 5.79 32.35
CA LEU A 642 8.25 6.89 31.42
C LEU A 642 9.66 6.84 30.81
N ILE A 643 10.69 6.51 31.61
CA ILE A 643 12.06 6.26 31.11
C ILE A 643 12.03 5.19 30.02
N THR A 644 11.32 4.09 30.26
CA THR A 644 11.18 3.00 29.29
C THR A 644 10.46 3.46 28.02
N CYS A 645 9.39 4.25 28.14
CA CYS A 645 8.68 4.81 26.99
C CYS A 645 9.58 5.72 26.15
N VAL A 646 10.40 6.56 26.78
CA VAL A 646 11.35 7.44 26.08
C VAL A 646 12.41 6.62 25.35
N VAL A 647 12.98 5.60 25.98
CA VAL A 647 13.96 4.72 25.32
C VAL A 647 13.34 3.99 24.13
N LEU A 648 12.15 3.40 24.29
CA LEU A 648 11.41 2.75 23.22
C LEU A 648 11.12 3.71 22.06
N TYR A 649 10.63 4.91 22.34
CA TYR A 649 10.31 5.89 21.31
C TYR A 649 11.51 6.25 20.41
N HIS A 650 12.72 6.27 20.96
CA HIS A 650 13.93 6.59 20.21
C HIS A 650 14.55 5.39 19.48
N THR A 651 14.39 4.18 20.02
CA THR A 651 15.11 2.98 19.54
C THR A 651 14.25 2.04 18.71
N ALA A 652 12.93 2.04 18.89
CA ALA A 652 12.02 1.06 18.31
C ALA A 652 11.57 1.40 16.88
N THR A 653 10.91 0.44 16.22
CA THR A 653 10.29 0.59 14.90
C THR A 653 9.00 1.41 14.96
N ALA A 654 8.46 1.82 13.82
CA ALA A 654 7.26 2.68 13.75
C ALA A 654 6.07 2.11 14.55
N ASP A 655 5.80 0.81 14.41
CA ASP A 655 4.68 0.14 15.06
C ASP A 655 4.80 0.19 16.60
N ILE A 656 6.00 -0.01 17.15
CA ILE A 656 6.28 0.08 18.60
C ILE A 656 6.35 1.54 19.08
N LYS A 657 6.83 2.48 18.27
CA LYS A 657 6.84 3.90 18.65
C LYS A 657 5.43 4.41 18.95
N GLY A 658 4.44 3.96 18.17
CA GLY A 658 3.02 4.20 18.44
C GLY A 658 2.63 3.73 19.83
N PHE A 659 2.93 2.47 20.18
CA PHE A 659 2.72 1.92 21.51
C PHE A 659 3.40 2.75 22.63
N ALA A 660 4.69 3.05 22.49
CA ALA A 660 5.46 3.78 23.49
C ALA A 660 4.91 5.20 23.72
N LEU A 661 4.43 5.85 22.66
CA LEU A 661 3.82 7.18 22.72
C LEU A 661 2.47 7.13 23.45
N VAL A 662 1.60 6.18 23.12
CA VAL A 662 0.31 5.99 23.80
C VAL A 662 0.52 5.73 25.29
N LEU A 663 1.42 4.79 25.63
CA LEU A 663 1.72 4.45 27.01
C LEU A 663 2.30 5.65 27.78
N GLY A 664 3.24 6.39 27.17
CA GLY A 664 3.86 7.56 27.78
C GLY A 664 2.87 8.69 28.04
N ILE A 665 2.03 9.04 27.05
CA ILE A 665 0.94 10.02 27.22
C ILE A 665 -0.03 9.53 28.29
N GLY A 666 -0.40 8.25 28.26
CA GLY A 666 -1.28 7.61 29.22
C GLY A 666 -0.81 7.73 30.66
N ILE A 667 0.49 7.54 30.92
CA ILE A 667 1.09 7.71 32.24
C ILE A 667 1.03 9.17 32.70
N VAL A 668 1.38 10.12 31.84
CA VAL A 668 1.34 11.56 32.17
C VAL A 668 -0.10 12.02 32.44
N ALA A 669 -1.05 11.57 31.62
CA ALA A 669 -2.46 11.86 31.78
C ALA A 669 -3.05 11.17 33.03
N THR A 670 -2.56 9.98 33.39
CA THR A 670 -2.88 9.32 34.67
C THR A 670 -2.37 10.15 35.86
N LEU A 671 -1.14 10.67 35.81
CA LEU A 671 -0.62 11.53 36.89
C LEU A 671 -1.50 12.77 37.07
N PHE A 672 -1.94 13.41 35.99
CA PHE A 672 -2.86 14.54 36.06
C PHE A 672 -4.24 14.13 36.63
N THR A 673 -4.86 13.08 36.09
CA THR A 673 -6.20 12.67 36.50
C THR A 673 -6.23 12.12 37.93
N ALA A 674 -5.23 11.33 38.34
CA ALA A 674 -5.15 10.71 39.66
C ALA A 674 -4.63 11.64 40.77
N LEU A 675 -3.76 12.63 40.48
CA LEU A 675 -3.21 13.51 41.52
C LEU A 675 -3.96 14.85 41.62
N PHE A 676 -4.53 15.34 40.51
CA PHE A 676 -5.24 16.61 40.48
C PHE A 676 -6.75 16.44 40.38
N CYS A 677 -7.27 15.72 39.37
CA CYS A 677 -8.71 15.68 39.12
C CYS A 677 -9.48 14.98 40.24
N THR A 678 -9.06 13.77 40.62
CA THR A 678 -9.70 12.98 41.69
C THR A 678 -9.65 13.73 43.02
N ARG A 679 -8.54 14.38 43.34
CA ARG A 679 -8.40 15.23 44.54
C ARG A 679 -9.45 16.33 44.59
N VAL A 680 -9.66 17.02 43.48
CA VAL A 680 -10.69 18.08 43.38
C VAL A 680 -12.09 17.50 43.55
N VAL A 681 -12.37 16.32 42.98
CA VAL A 681 -13.65 15.61 43.15
C VAL A 681 -13.88 15.23 44.62
N PHE A 682 -12.88 14.68 45.31
CA PHE A 682 -12.99 14.38 46.75
C PHE A 682 -13.18 15.63 47.61
N GLU A 683 -12.43 16.72 47.34
CA GLU A 683 -12.59 17.98 48.06
C GLU A 683 -14.00 18.57 47.88
N LEU A 684 -14.56 18.47 46.67
CA LEU A 684 -15.93 18.92 46.37
C LEU A 684 -16.98 18.04 47.06
N TRP A 685 -16.84 16.72 46.95
CA TRP A 685 -17.74 15.75 47.58
C TRP A 685 -17.77 15.89 49.10
N ILE A 686 -16.62 16.07 49.76
CA ILE A 686 -16.56 16.26 51.21
C ILE A 686 -17.30 17.54 51.64
N ARG A 687 -17.22 18.61 50.85
CA ARG A 687 -17.91 19.87 51.14
C ARG A 687 -19.43 19.74 50.98
N ILE A 688 -19.88 19.06 49.93
CA ILE A 688 -21.31 18.93 49.60
C ILE A 688 -21.98 17.88 50.50
N ALA A 689 -21.43 16.66 50.55
CA ALA A 689 -22.07 15.50 51.19
C ALA A 689 -21.69 15.31 52.66
N LYS A 690 -20.64 15.99 53.16
CA LYS A 690 -20.11 15.87 54.54
C LYS A 690 -20.02 14.42 55.06
N PRO A 691 -19.42 13.50 54.28
CA PRO A 691 -19.33 12.08 54.63
C PRO A 691 -18.44 11.87 55.86
N LYS A 692 -18.82 10.93 56.72
CA LYS A 692 -18.04 10.56 57.92
C LYS A 692 -17.09 9.39 57.69
N SER A 693 -17.28 8.63 56.62
CA SER A 693 -16.45 7.47 56.25
C SER A 693 -16.37 7.31 54.73
N LEU A 694 -15.39 6.52 54.28
CA LEU A 694 -15.23 6.09 52.89
C LEU A 694 -15.29 4.55 52.86
N PRO A 695 -16.48 3.93 52.71
CA PRO A 695 -16.60 2.48 52.73
C PRO A 695 -15.86 1.87 51.53
N MET A 696 -15.15 0.77 51.80
CA MET A 696 -14.45 -0.06 50.81
C MET A 696 -14.75 -1.53 51.11
N LEU A 697 -14.66 -2.42 50.13
CA LEU A 697 -15.02 -3.83 50.28
C LEU A 697 -14.33 -4.51 51.49
N PRO A 698 -13.02 -4.29 51.76
CA PRO A 698 -12.36 -4.86 52.94
C PRO A 698 -12.84 -4.28 54.29
N MET A 699 -13.46 -3.09 54.30
CA MET A 699 -14.04 -2.52 55.52
C MET A 699 -15.43 -3.08 55.80
N VAL A 700 -16.19 -3.40 54.74
CA VAL A 700 -17.58 -3.86 54.82
C VAL A 700 -17.65 -5.39 55.00
N VAL A 701 -16.74 -6.13 54.37
CA VAL A 701 -16.73 -7.60 54.35
C VAL A 701 -15.52 -8.15 55.13
N PRO A 702 -15.73 -8.71 56.35
CA PRO A 702 -14.62 -9.19 57.20
C PRO A 702 -13.76 -10.30 56.57
N ALA A 703 -14.37 -11.15 55.73
CA ALA A 703 -13.66 -12.21 55.02
C ALA A 703 -12.60 -11.66 54.05
N VAL A 704 -12.95 -10.61 53.30
CA VAL A 704 -12.05 -9.91 52.37
C VAL A 704 -10.93 -9.22 53.16
N ARG A 705 -11.26 -8.58 54.30
CA ARG A 705 -10.27 -7.99 55.19
C ARG A 705 -9.22 -8.99 55.65
N LYS A 706 -9.66 -10.16 56.11
CA LYS A 706 -8.79 -11.23 56.59
C LYS A 706 -7.88 -11.79 55.48
N LEU A 707 -8.40 -11.90 54.26
CA LEU A 707 -7.63 -12.36 53.10
C LEU A 707 -6.51 -11.38 52.72
N LEU A 708 -6.79 -10.07 52.75
CA LEU A 708 -5.87 -9.01 52.30
C LEU A 708 -4.99 -8.43 53.40
N SER A 709 -5.09 -8.91 54.64
CA SER A 709 -4.21 -8.54 55.76
C SER A 709 -3.49 -9.76 56.36
N PRO A 710 -2.78 -10.56 55.54
CA PRO A 710 -2.07 -11.72 56.06
C PRO A 710 -0.98 -11.27 57.05
N LYS A 711 -0.82 -12.01 58.15
CA LYS A 711 0.34 -11.89 59.05
C LYS A 711 1.35 -12.97 58.69
N ALA A 712 1.81 -12.94 57.44
CA ALA A 712 2.73 -13.96 56.93
C ALA A 712 4.18 -13.60 57.30
N ASP A 713 4.97 -14.63 57.62
CA ASP A 713 6.42 -14.51 57.81
C ASP A 713 7.14 -14.77 56.47
N TRP A 714 7.27 -13.72 55.67
CA TRP A 714 7.94 -13.74 54.37
C TRP A 714 9.45 -13.93 54.51
N ILE A 715 10.05 -13.33 55.54
CA ILE A 715 11.49 -13.37 55.74
C ILE A 715 11.95 -14.74 56.27
N GLY A 716 11.16 -15.40 57.12
CA GLY A 716 11.41 -16.77 57.55
C GLY A 716 11.32 -17.77 56.39
N LYS A 717 10.39 -17.55 55.45
CA LYS A 717 10.18 -18.42 54.27
C LYS A 717 11.05 -18.09 53.06
N LYS A 718 11.89 -17.06 53.11
CA LYS A 718 12.70 -16.61 51.96
C LYS A 718 13.54 -17.72 51.32
N GLY A 719 14.00 -18.71 52.09
CA GLY A 719 14.78 -19.83 51.56
C GLY A 719 14.00 -20.67 50.56
N ILE A 720 12.70 -20.89 50.81
CA ILE A 720 11.82 -21.64 49.92
C ILE A 720 11.57 -20.84 48.64
N PHE A 721 11.16 -19.57 48.77
CA PHE A 721 10.87 -18.70 47.62
C PHE A 721 12.10 -18.49 46.73
N MET A 722 13.26 -18.21 47.33
CA MET A 722 14.51 -18.08 46.57
C MET A 722 14.89 -19.38 45.87
N SER A 723 14.70 -20.55 46.51
CA SER A 723 15.02 -21.84 45.88
C SER A 723 14.10 -22.14 44.69
N VAL A 724 12.79 -21.93 44.86
CA VAL A 724 11.79 -22.09 43.78
C VAL A 724 12.11 -21.14 42.63
N SER A 725 12.38 -19.87 42.92
CA SER A 725 12.75 -18.87 41.92
C SER A 725 14.03 -19.21 41.16
N VAL A 726 15.08 -19.69 41.85
CA VAL A 726 16.31 -20.13 41.18
C VAL A 726 16.05 -21.32 40.26
N VAL A 727 15.23 -22.29 40.69
CA VAL A 727 14.83 -23.42 39.85
C VAL A 727 14.03 -22.95 38.63
N LEU A 728 13.06 -22.05 38.82
CA LEU A 728 12.26 -21.50 37.71
C LEU A 728 13.10 -20.69 36.73
N VAL A 729 14.05 -19.87 37.20
CA VAL A 729 14.99 -19.14 36.34
C VAL A 729 15.90 -20.11 35.60
N ALA A 730 16.46 -21.12 36.27
CA ALA A 730 17.30 -22.13 35.63
C ALA A 730 16.53 -22.92 34.57
N ALA A 731 15.29 -23.32 34.88
CA ALA A 731 14.38 -23.97 33.94
C ALA A 731 14.04 -23.05 32.76
N GLY A 732 13.72 -21.78 33.02
CA GLY A 732 13.41 -20.80 31.98
C GLY A 732 14.59 -20.56 31.03
N ILE A 733 15.81 -20.41 31.57
CA ILE A 733 17.04 -20.30 30.79
C ILE A 733 17.30 -21.60 30.00
N PHE A 734 17.11 -22.76 30.62
CA PHE A 734 17.27 -24.06 29.95
C PHE A 734 16.30 -24.21 28.77
N MET A 735 15.00 -23.94 28.98
CA MET A 735 13.98 -24.01 27.93
C MET A 735 14.25 -23.01 26.80
N THR A 736 14.63 -21.78 27.16
CA THR A 736 15.03 -20.74 26.20
C THR A 736 16.25 -21.17 25.38
N SER A 737 17.26 -21.74 26.04
CA SER A 737 18.48 -22.22 25.37
C SER A 737 18.22 -23.45 24.51
N SER A 738 17.31 -24.33 24.95
CA SER A 738 16.88 -25.53 24.21
C SER A 738 16.16 -25.17 22.91
N ARG A 739 15.26 -24.18 22.95
CA ARG A 739 14.60 -23.66 21.74
C ARG A 739 15.54 -22.84 20.85
N GLY A 740 16.59 -22.24 21.43
CA GLY A 740 17.70 -21.65 20.71
C GLY A 740 17.27 -20.53 19.74
N LYS A 741 17.70 -20.63 18.47
CA LYS A 741 17.40 -19.61 17.44
C LYS A 741 15.93 -19.64 17.01
N ASP A 742 15.22 -20.75 17.19
CA ASP A 742 13.82 -20.91 16.80
C ASP A 742 12.85 -20.11 17.67
N MET A 743 13.34 -19.59 18.79
CA MET A 743 12.60 -18.61 19.60
C MET A 743 12.48 -17.24 18.92
N LEU A 744 13.33 -16.91 17.94
CA LEU A 744 13.30 -15.62 17.26
C LEU A 744 12.41 -15.68 16.02
N ASP A 745 11.58 -14.64 15.84
CA ASP A 745 10.70 -14.52 14.67
C ASP A 745 11.47 -14.11 13.39
N ILE A 746 10.81 -14.17 12.23
CA ILE A 746 11.38 -13.79 10.92
C ILE A 746 11.87 -12.33 10.91
N GLU A 747 11.29 -11.45 11.74
CA GLU A 747 11.77 -10.08 11.95
C GLU A 747 13.23 -10.04 12.44
N PHE A 748 13.70 -11.06 13.16
CA PHE A 748 15.09 -11.16 13.64
C PHE A 748 15.93 -12.23 12.93
N ARG A 749 15.30 -13.09 12.12
CA ARG A 749 15.95 -14.20 11.41
C ARG A 749 15.98 -14.08 9.89
N SER A 750 15.31 -13.07 9.33
CA SER A 750 14.94 -12.95 7.91
C SER A 750 14.01 -14.06 7.43
N GLY A 751 13.13 -13.73 6.49
CA GLY A 751 12.10 -14.63 5.99
C GLY A 751 10.89 -13.89 5.42
N THR A 752 9.87 -14.65 5.09
CA THR A 752 8.61 -14.18 4.50
C THR A 752 7.44 -14.61 5.36
N GLU A 753 6.49 -13.70 5.56
CA GLU A 753 5.16 -13.96 6.11
C GLU A 753 4.12 -13.70 5.02
N VAL A 754 3.20 -14.64 4.86
CA VAL A 754 2.06 -14.55 3.96
C VAL A 754 0.79 -14.79 4.78
N SER A 755 -0.15 -13.85 4.76
CA SER A 755 -1.47 -14.06 5.35
C SER A 755 -2.58 -13.98 4.31
N PHE A 756 -3.62 -14.76 4.48
CA PHE A 756 -4.77 -14.84 3.58
C PHE A 756 -6.04 -15.27 4.34
N GLU A 757 -7.18 -15.01 3.70
CA GLU A 757 -8.51 -15.40 4.16
C GLU A 757 -9.11 -16.41 3.16
N LEU A 758 -9.91 -17.35 3.68
CA LEU A 758 -10.59 -18.38 2.94
C LEU A 758 -11.97 -17.91 2.47
N ALA A 759 -12.39 -18.38 1.31
CA ALA A 759 -13.67 -18.05 0.68
C ALA A 759 -14.86 -18.66 1.40
N ASN A 760 -16.04 -18.04 1.19
CA ASN A 760 -17.34 -18.66 1.46
C ASN A 760 -17.51 -19.20 2.89
N GLU A 761 -16.97 -18.50 3.89
CA GLU A 761 -16.97 -18.93 5.31
C GLU A 761 -16.34 -20.32 5.55
N GLN A 762 -15.52 -20.81 4.62
CA GLN A 762 -14.80 -22.07 4.79
C GLN A 762 -13.78 -21.93 5.93
N THR A 763 -13.64 -22.99 6.70
CA THR A 763 -12.62 -23.08 7.75
C THR A 763 -11.74 -24.29 7.50
N LEU A 764 -10.44 -24.12 7.73
CA LEU A 764 -9.48 -25.22 7.72
C LEU A 764 -8.91 -25.41 9.13
N THR A 765 -8.43 -26.61 9.43
CA THR A 765 -7.63 -26.84 10.63
C THR A 765 -6.15 -26.54 10.36
N LEU A 766 -5.39 -26.19 11.41
CA LEU A 766 -3.93 -26.00 11.29
C LEU A 766 -3.22 -27.23 10.69
N GLU A 767 -3.72 -28.43 10.98
CA GLU A 767 -3.16 -29.68 10.45
C GLU A 767 -3.39 -29.80 8.94
N GLN A 768 -4.59 -29.47 8.45
CA GLN A 768 -4.90 -29.45 7.02
C GLN A 768 -4.06 -28.42 6.26
N VAL A 769 -3.82 -27.26 6.87
CA VAL A 769 -2.98 -26.19 6.29
C VAL A 769 -1.53 -26.66 6.20
N ARG A 770 -0.99 -27.30 7.25
CA ARG A 770 0.35 -27.89 7.25
C ARG A 770 0.51 -29.00 6.21
N GLU A 771 -0.50 -29.87 6.07
CA GLU A 771 -0.47 -30.94 5.07
C GLU A 771 -0.39 -30.38 3.64
N ARG A 772 -1.22 -29.37 3.32
CA ARG A 772 -1.19 -28.67 2.03
C ARG A 772 0.16 -28.00 1.77
N LEU A 773 0.75 -27.39 2.79
CA LEU A 773 2.09 -26.79 2.70
C LEU A 773 3.19 -27.82 2.46
N ASN A 774 3.12 -28.99 3.09
CA ASN A 774 4.11 -30.04 2.88
C ASN A 774 4.12 -30.53 1.44
N ILE A 775 2.92 -30.69 0.84
CA ILE A 775 2.77 -31.12 -0.55
C ILE A 775 3.40 -30.07 -1.49
N VAL A 776 3.03 -28.80 -1.33
CA VAL A 776 3.55 -27.75 -2.24
C VAL A 776 5.04 -27.48 -2.05
N ALA A 777 5.56 -27.68 -0.83
CA ALA A 777 6.98 -27.51 -0.54
C ALA A 777 7.85 -28.50 -1.33
N GLU A 778 7.38 -29.75 -1.50
CA GLU A 778 8.04 -30.74 -2.34
C GLU A 778 7.91 -30.41 -3.83
N ASP A 779 6.72 -30.00 -4.27
CA ASP A 779 6.43 -29.69 -5.67
C ASP A 779 7.23 -28.47 -6.20
N VAL A 780 7.33 -27.41 -5.40
CA VAL A 780 7.99 -26.15 -5.77
C VAL A 780 9.46 -26.11 -5.29
N ASN A 781 9.91 -27.15 -4.59
CA ASN A 781 11.26 -27.29 -4.04
C ASN A 781 11.65 -26.12 -3.09
N ILE A 782 10.74 -25.80 -2.16
CA ILE A 782 10.94 -24.83 -1.07
C ILE A 782 10.82 -25.60 0.26
N PRO A 783 11.88 -26.27 0.74
CA PRO A 783 11.81 -27.11 1.94
C PRO A 783 11.44 -26.33 3.20
N GLU A 784 11.70 -25.02 3.24
CA GLU A 784 11.35 -24.12 4.33
C GLU A 784 9.83 -23.93 4.49
N LEU A 785 9.02 -24.38 3.54
CA LEU A 785 7.56 -24.46 3.65
C LEU A 785 7.07 -25.77 4.27
N SER A 786 7.93 -26.79 4.38
CA SER A 786 7.58 -28.13 4.86
C SER A 786 7.80 -28.30 6.37
N GLY A 787 6.97 -29.16 6.97
CA GLY A 787 7.05 -29.62 8.35
C GLY A 787 6.90 -28.49 9.37
N GLU A 788 7.73 -28.52 10.41
CA GLU A 788 7.77 -27.50 11.45
C GLU A 788 8.61 -26.25 11.06
N GLN A 789 9.17 -26.20 9.85
CA GLN A 789 9.99 -25.06 9.42
C GLN A 789 9.13 -23.84 9.08
N ALA A 790 7.94 -24.06 8.52
CA ALA A 790 6.91 -23.06 8.36
C ALA A 790 6.04 -22.96 9.62
N ARG A 791 5.94 -21.75 10.18
CA ARG A 791 5.02 -21.46 11.28
C ARG A 791 3.70 -21.02 10.69
N VAL A 792 2.64 -21.78 10.99
CA VAL A 792 1.26 -21.47 10.62
C VAL A 792 0.54 -20.94 11.86
N VAL A 793 -0.12 -19.79 11.73
CA VAL A 793 -0.92 -19.15 12.77
C VAL A 793 -2.31 -18.89 12.20
N THR A 794 -3.36 -19.16 12.96
CA THR A 794 -4.71 -18.72 12.60
C THR A 794 -4.83 -17.22 12.73
N VAL A 795 -5.60 -16.57 11.87
CA VAL A 795 -5.94 -15.14 11.99
C VAL A 795 -7.41 -15.01 12.38
N GLY A 796 -7.74 -14.13 13.33
CA GLY A 796 -9.11 -13.67 13.58
C GLY A 796 -9.99 -14.52 14.52
N ASP A 797 -9.71 -15.82 14.73
CA ASP A 797 -10.57 -16.69 15.54
C ASP A 797 -9.90 -17.23 16.83
N ALA A 798 -10.69 -17.30 17.90
CA ALA A 798 -10.24 -17.54 19.27
C ALA A 798 -9.92 -19.01 19.56
N ASP A 799 -10.48 -19.95 18.78
CA ASP A 799 -10.32 -21.39 19.03
C ASP A 799 -8.93 -21.92 18.64
N GLY A 800 -8.09 -21.11 17.95
CA GLY A 800 -6.66 -21.33 17.71
C GLY A 800 -6.29 -22.54 16.84
N HIS A 801 -7.26 -23.38 16.46
CA HIS A 801 -7.04 -24.64 15.75
C HIS A 801 -7.80 -24.73 14.43
N THR A 802 -8.89 -24.00 14.29
CA THR A 802 -9.72 -23.92 13.09
C THR A 802 -9.98 -22.45 12.82
N SER A 803 -9.74 -22.00 11.59
CA SER A 803 -9.98 -20.61 11.19
C SER A 803 -10.31 -20.51 9.71
N ASN A 804 -10.94 -19.41 9.35
CA ASN A 804 -11.11 -18.96 7.97
C ASN A 804 -9.94 -18.08 7.50
N ALA A 805 -8.94 -17.80 8.33
CA ALA A 805 -7.80 -16.97 7.96
C ALA A 805 -6.50 -17.51 8.57
N PHE A 806 -5.39 -17.39 7.84
CA PHE A 806 -4.10 -17.95 8.23
C PHE A 806 -2.95 -17.00 7.89
N SER A 807 -1.91 -17.04 8.73
CA SER A 807 -0.60 -16.45 8.47
C SER A 807 0.45 -17.57 8.47
N ILE A 808 1.26 -17.60 7.41
CA ILE A 808 2.31 -18.58 7.16
C ILE A 808 3.64 -17.84 7.14
N GLN A 809 4.52 -18.19 8.07
CA GLN A 809 5.84 -17.59 8.22
C GLN A 809 6.92 -18.63 7.90
N THR A 810 7.82 -18.30 6.99
CA THR A 810 8.94 -19.15 6.57
C THR A 810 10.25 -18.37 6.54
N LEU A 811 11.38 -19.07 6.61
CA LEU A 811 12.72 -18.48 6.53
C LEU A 811 13.15 -18.17 5.09
N GLU A 812 12.39 -18.63 4.09
CA GLU A 812 12.58 -18.27 2.69
C GLU A 812 12.34 -16.75 2.49
N GLN A 813 13.29 -16.08 1.83
CA GLN A 813 13.28 -14.63 1.64
C GLN A 813 12.64 -14.21 0.32
N ASP A 814 12.52 -15.11 -0.66
CA ASP A 814 11.81 -14.84 -1.89
C ASP A 814 10.29 -14.84 -1.65
N SER A 815 9.76 -13.65 -1.36
CA SER A 815 8.33 -13.46 -1.11
C SER A 815 7.46 -13.81 -2.30
N THR A 816 7.99 -13.74 -3.53
CA THR A 816 7.22 -14.06 -4.74
C THR A 816 7.11 -15.57 -4.88
N ALA A 817 8.20 -16.29 -4.66
CA ALA A 817 8.20 -17.76 -4.66
C ALA A 817 7.29 -18.33 -3.56
N VAL A 818 7.41 -17.80 -2.33
CA VAL A 818 6.58 -18.20 -1.18
C VAL A 818 5.10 -17.88 -1.43
N SER A 819 4.79 -16.66 -1.87
CA SER A 819 3.44 -16.25 -2.27
C SER A 819 2.84 -17.22 -3.29
N LYS A 820 3.57 -17.51 -4.37
CA LYS A 820 3.13 -18.43 -5.42
C LYS A 820 2.87 -19.84 -4.89
N ALA A 821 3.76 -20.36 -4.05
CA ALA A 821 3.60 -21.68 -3.44
C ALA A 821 2.38 -21.74 -2.50
N VAL A 822 2.18 -20.72 -1.65
CA VAL A 822 1.01 -20.64 -0.78
C VAL A 822 -0.27 -20.56 -1.61
N LYS A 823 -0.32 -19.71 -2.64
CA LYS A 823 -1.48 -19.64 -3.54
C LYS A 823 -1.78 -20.97 -4.21
N GLN A 824 -0.75 -21.67 -4.70
CA GLN A 824 -0.92 -23.00 -5.29
C GLN A 824 -1.53 -24.00 -4.30
N ALA A 825 -1.08 -23.99 -3.04
CA ALA A 825 -1.56 -24.88 -1.98
C ALA A 825 -3.02 -24.64 -1.55
N PHE A 826 -3.52 -23.40 -1.68
CA PHE A 826 -4.85 -22.99 -1.22
C PHE A 826 -5.76 -22.49 -2.34
N SER A 827 -5.41 -22.75 -3.60
CA SER A 827 -6.14 -22.28 -4.80
C SER A 827 -7.63 -22.68 -4.84
N ASP A 828 -8.01 -23.77 -4.19
CA ASP A 828 -9.38 -24.27 -4.10
C ASP A 828 -10.23 -23.55 -3.03
N VAL A 829 -9.60 -22.92 -2.03
CA VAL A 829 -10.24 -22.39 -0.81
C VAL A 829 -10.05 -20.89 -0.58
N LEU A 830 -9.19 -20.21 -1.35
CA LEU A 830 -8.99 -18.76 -1.26
C LEU A 830 -10.17 -17.96 -1.81
N ASP A 831 -10.55 -16.88 -1.14
CA ASP A 831 -11.61 -15.95 -1.60
C ASP A 831 -11.04 -14.98 -2.62
N GLU A 832 -10.78 -15.44 -3.85
CA GLU A 832 -10.35 -14.56 -4.91
C GLU A 832 -10.51 -15.19 -6.30
N GLU A 833 -10.76 -14.34 -7.29
CA GLU A 833 -11.01 -14.67 -8.69
C GLU A 833 -9.95 -15.61 -9.25
N ARG A 834 -10.30 -16.90 -9.34
CA ARG A 834 -9.37 -17.94 -9.78
C ARG A 834 -8.81 -17.58 -11.15
N PRO A 835 -7.47 -17.65 -11.35
CA PRO A 835 -6.90 -17.51 -12.67
C PRO A 835 -7.51 -18.58 -13.56
N LEU A 836 -8.01 -18.16 -14.71
CA LEU A 836 -8.60 -19.04 -15.69
C LEU A 836 -7.50 -19.61 -16.56
N THR A 837 -7.49 -20.93 -16.68
CA THR A 837 -6.72 -21.61 -17.72
C THR A 837 -7.64 -21.92 -18.87
N PHE A 838 -7.13 -21.83 -20.09
CA PHE A 838 -7.87 -22.16 -21.31
C PHE A 838 -6.87 -22.57 -22.40
N LYS A 839 -7.35 -23.35 -23.36
CA LYS A 839 -6.57 -23.88 -24.46
C LYS A 839 -5.99 -22.74 -25.31
N GLY A 840 -4.69 -22.80 -25.57
CA GLY A 840 -3.98 -21.79 -26.38
C GLY A 840 -3.43 -20.59 -25.59
N VAL A 841 -3.62 -20.55 -24.27
CA VAL A 841 -3.10 -19.48 -23.39
C VAL A 841 -1.58 -19.28 -23.50
N GLU A 842 -0.82 -20.31 -23.81
CA GLU A 842 0.65 -20.25 -23.98
C GLU A 842 1.10 -19.48 -25.22
N ALA A 843 0.20 -19.24 -26.18
CA ALA A 843 0.52 -18.53 -27.41
C ALA A 843 1.06 -17.12 -27.09
N GLN A 844 2.29 -16.85 -27.53
CA GLN A 844 2.92 -15.53 -27.40
C GLN A 844 2.73 -14.66 -28.63
N ARG A 845 2.21 -15.23 -29.72
CA ARG A 845 1.98 -14.56 -31.00
C ARG A 845 0.54 -14.75 -31.43
N ILE A 846 -0.02 -13.74 -32.10
CA ILE A 846 -1.41 -13.78 -32.55
C ILE A 846 -1.69 -14.91 -33.56
N GLY A 847 -0.72 -15.24 -34.43
CA GLY A 847 -0.82 -16.36 -35.37
C GLY A 847 -0.80 -17.75 -34.73
N GLU A 848 -0.49 -17.85 -33.43
CA GLU A 848 -0.53 -19.07 -32.63
C GLU A 848 -1.70 -19.07 -31.63
N ALA A 849 -2.32 -17.90 -31.41
CA ALA A 849 -3.44 -17.72 -30.50
C ALA A 849 -4.74 -18.25 -31.13
N PRO A 850 -5.74 -18.64 -30.33
CA PRO A 850 -7.06 -19.05 -30.82
C PRO A 850 -7.90 -17.84 -31.25
N ALA A 851 -7.39 -17.03 -32.18
CA ALA A 851 -8.02 -15.80 -32.66
C ALA A 851 -8.33 -15.89 -34.16
N PHE A 852 -9.50 -15.40 -34.57
CA PHE A 852 -10.02 -15.48 -35.94
C PHE A 852 -10.47 -14.11 -36.44
N ILE A 853 -10.38 -13.90 -37.77
CA ILE A 853 -10.93 -12.71 -38.42
C ILE A 853 -12.44 -12.88 -38.57
N ILE A 854 -13.22 -11.90 -38.11
CA ILE A 854 -14.68 -11.91 -38.26
C ILE A 854 -15.04 -11.46 -39.68
N ASN A 855 -15.17 -12.42 -40.61
CA ASN A 855 -15.45 -12.14 -42.02
C ASN A 855 -16.91 -12.42 -42.45
N GLN A 856 -17.73 -12.95 -41.54
CA GLN A 856 -19.11 -13.35 -41.77
C GLN A 856 -20.00 -12.91 -40.61
N SER A 857 -21.30 -12.74 -40.88
CA SER A 857 -22.29 -12.29 -39.90
C SER A 857 -22.63 -13.35 -38.85
N ASN A 858 -22.55 -14.63 -39.19
CA ASN A 858 -22.86 -15.71 -38.25
C ASN A 858 -21.58 -16.15 -37.55
N LEU A 859 -21.56 -16.10 -36.22
CA LEU A 859 -20.39 -16.45 -35.41
C LEU A 859 -19.96 -17.90 -35.65
N GLY A 860 -20.92 -18.83 -35.78
CA GLY A 860 -20.62 -20.25 -36.00
C GLY A 860 -19.78 -20.51 -37.26
N ASP A 861 -20.00 -19.71 -38.30
CA ASP A 861 -19.24 -19.82 -39.57
C ASP A 861 -17.85 -19.16 -39.48
N VAL A 862 -17.62 -18.28 -38.50
CA VAL A 862 -16.32 -17.63 -38.24
C VAL A 862 -15.39 -18.54 -37.44
N ILE A 863 -15.92 -19.23 -36.43
CA ILE A 863 -15.14 -20.05 -35.49
C ILE A 863 -15.25 -21.56 -35.74
N ASP A 864 -15.93 -21.97 -36.82
CA ASP A 864 -16.21 -23.36 -37.20
C ASP A 864 -16.95 -24.16 -36.09
N ARG A 865 -18.06 -23.60 -35.57
CA ARG A 865 -18.89 -24.22 -34.52
C ARG A 865 -20.38 -24.09 -34.81
N THR A 866 -21.19 -24.97 -34.21
CA THR A 866 -22.67 -24.91 -34.28
C THR A 866 -23.23 -23.89 -33.31
N VAL A 867 -23.07 -22.60 -33.64
CA VAL A 867 -23.51 -21.43 -32.87
C VAL A 867 -24.23 -20.49 -33.85
N SER A 868 -25.30 -19.81 -33.43
CA SER A 868 -26.16 -19.01 -34.33
C SER A 868 -26.20 -17.52 -34.01
N ASP A 869 -25.28 -17.05 -33.16
CA ASP A 869 -25.18 -15.66 -32.74
C ASP A 869 -24.74 -14.74 -33.90
N ASP A 870 -25.40 -13.58 -34.01
CA ASP A 870 -25.14 -12.58 -35.06
C ASP A 870 -24.04 -11.62 -34.60
N VAL A 871 -22.90 -11.66 -35.29
CA VAL A 871 -21.72 -10.82 -35.03
C VAL A 871 -21.48 -9.81 -36.16
N SER A 872 -22.54 -9.46 -36.90
CA SER A 872 -22.50 -8.47 -37.98
C SER A 872 -21.91 -7.11 -37.56
N ASP A 873 -22.05 -6.75 -36.28
CA ASP A 873 -21.54 -5.53 -35.66
C ASP A 873 -20.00 -5.52 -35.59
N TYR A 874 -19.39 -6.71 -35.61
CA TYR A 874 -17.95 -6.90 -35.40
C TYR A 874 -17.18 -7.32 -36.66
N LEU A 875 -17.80 -7.24 -37.85
CA LEU A 875 -17.14 -7.59 -39.12
C LEU A 875 -15.78 -6.88 -39.30
N GLY A 876 -14.77 -7.57 -39.81
CA GLY A 876 -13.42 -7.01 -39.93
C GLY A 876 -12.64 -6.93 -38.61
N GLY A 877 -13.27 -7.26 -37.49
CA GLY A 877 -12.66 -7.39 -36.18
C GLY A 877 -12.09 -8.78 -35.90
N VAL A 878 -11.93 -9.09 -34.63
CA VAL A 878 -11.26 -10.29 -34.12
C VAL A 878 -12.20 -11.06 -33.19
N ALA A 879 -12.30 -12.38 -33.38
CA ALA A 879 -12.94 -13.30 -32.46
C ALA A 879 -11.88 -14.14 -31.74
N ILE A 880 -11.76 -13.97 -30.41
CA ILE A 880 -10.86 -14.77 -29.57
C ILE A 880 -11.67 -15.90 -28.94
N VAL A 881 -11.35 -17.14 -29.29
CA VAL A 881 -12.02 -18.34 -28.77
C VAL A 881 -11.30 -18.81 -27.51
N LEU A 882 -12.04 -18.90 -26.42
CA LEU A 882 -11.61 -19.46 -25.15
C LEU A 882 -12.20 -20.87 -25.03
N ASP A 883 -11.36 -21.87 -25.19
CA ASP A 883 -11.75 -23.28 -25.05
C ASP A 883 -11.22 -23.90 -23.77
N ASP A 884 -11.99 -24.78 -23.15
CA ASP A 884 -11.58 -25.48 -21.92
C ASP A 884 -11.24 -24.51 -20.77
N ILE A 885 -12.14 -23.56 -20.51
CA ILE A 885 -12.04 -22.58 -19.43
C ILE A 885 -12.16 -23.30 -18.09
N GLN A 886 -11.09 -23.28 -17.30
CA GLN A 886 -11.03 -23.90 -15.98
C GLN A 886 -10.55 -22.92 -14.91
N PRO A 887 -11.36 -22.70 -13.85
CA PRO A 887 -12.75 -23.16 -13.68
C PRO A 887 -13.74 -22.49 -14.65
N ALA A 888 -14.88 -23.12 -14.93
CA ALA A 888 -15.92 -22.53 -15.78
C ALA A 888 -16.39 -21.18 -15.24
N ALA A 889 -16.51 -20.17 -16.11
CA ALA A 889 -16.77 -18.78 -15.76
C ALA A 889 -18.09 -18.26 -16.34
N THR A 890 -18.67 -17.23 -15.73
CA THR A 890 -19.85 -16.56 -16.29
C THR A 890 -19.43 -15.51 -17.33
N GLU A 891 -20.32 -15.16 -18.26
CA GLU A 891 -20.08 -14.05 -19.21
C GLU A 891 -19.78 -12.74 -18.48
N GLU A 892 -20.48 -12.49 -17.37
CA GLU A 892 -20.28 -11.31 -16.52
C GLU A 892 -18.89 -11.31 -15.85
N ASP A 893 -18.42 -12.45 -15.33
CA ASP A 893 -17.08 -12.58 -14.73
C ASP A 893 -15.98 -12.31 -15.76
N LEU A 894 -16.07 -12.95 -16.94
CA LEU A 894 -15.13 -12.74 -18.05
C LEU A 894 -15.12 -11.28 -18.51
N THR A 895 -16.31 -10.67 -18.63
CA THR A 895 -16.46 -9.26 -19.02
C THR A 895 -15.82 -8.33 -17.99
N GLN A 896 -16.12 -8.51 -16.70
CA GLN A 896 -15.58 -7.67 -15.64
C GLN A 896 -14.06 -7.80 -15.51
N ARG A 897 -13.49 -8.98 -15.71
CA ARG A 897 -12.03 -9.19 -15.71
C ARG A 897 -11.35 -8.44 -16.85
N ILE A 898 -11.90 -8.54 -18.07
CA ILE A 898 -11.39 -7.84 -19.26
C ILE A 898 -11.54 -6.31 -19.09
N GLN A 899 -12.67 -5.83 -18.59
CA GLN A 899 -12.88 -4.40 -18.28
C GLN A 899 -11.88 -3.90 -17.23
N ARG A 900 -11.70 -4.63 -16.13
CA ARG A 900 -10.71 -4.29 -15.10
C ARG A 900 -9.28 -4.29 -15.64
N MET A 901 -8.95 -5.17 -16.58
CA MET A 901 -7.65 -5.20 -17.23
C MET A 901 -7.44 -4.00 -18.16
N ARG A 902 -8.45 -3.61 -18.95
CA ARG A 902 -8.41 -2.38 -19.76
C ARG A 902 -8.16 -1.13 -18.93
N LEU A 903 -8.55 -1.14 -17.66
CA LEU A 903 -8.35 -0.05 -16.71
C LEU A 903 -6.96 -0.06 -16.04
N GLN A 904 -6.10 -1.04 -16.34
CA GLN A 904 -4.72 -1.06 -15.84
C GLN A 904 -3.87 -0.07 -16.64
N PRO A 905 -2.86 0.58 -16.02
CA PRO A 905 -2.01 1.56 -16.72
C PRO A 905 -1.36 1.05 -18.01
N ALA A 906 -1.16 -0.27 -18.12
CA ALA A 906 -0.63 -0.95 -19.32
C ALA A 906 -1.61 -0.95 -20.51
N TYR A 907 -2.92 -0.88 -20.25
CA TYR A 907 -3.99 -0.99 -21.26
C TYR A 907 -4.91 0.24 -21.30
N GLU A 908 -4.85 1.12 -20.29
CA GLU A 908 -5.65 2.36 -20.16
C GLU A 908 -5.43 3.32 -21.35
N GLN A 909 -4.34 3.13 -22.09
CA GLN A 909 -3.89 3.96 -23.19
C GLN A 909 -4.35 3.45 -24.56
N LEU A 910 -4.98 2.27 -24.60
CA LEU A 910 -5.54 1.72 -25.82
C LEU A 910 -6.85 2.44 -26.17
N PRO A 911 -7.11 2.66 -27.47
CA PRO A 911 -8.44 3.11 -27.91
C PRO A 911 -9.50 2.17 -27.34
N TYR A 912 -10.60 2.73 -26.85
CA TYR A 912 -11.73 1.89 -26.47
C TYR A 912 -12.21 1.13 -27.70
N ARG A 913 -12.30 -0.18 -27.57
CA ARG A 913 -12.78 -1.08 -28.60
C ARG A 913 -14.02 -1.77 -28.09
N GLN A 914 -15.08 -1.71 -28.88
CA GLN A 914 -16.31 -2.40 -28.56
C GLN A 914 -16.02 -3.90 -28.53
N PHE A 915 -16.37 -4.55 -27.43
CA PHE A 915 -16.23 -5.99 -27.28
C PHE A 915 -17.43 -6.61 -26.57
N GLU A 916 -17.67 -7.88 -26.84
CA GLU A 916 -18.73 -8.67 -26.22
C GLU A 916 -18.23 -10.09 -25.93
N VAL A 917 -18.67 -10.64 -24.80
CA VAL A 917 -18.36 -12.01 -24.39
C VAL A 917 -19.60 -12.87 -24.62
N ILE A 918 -19.46 -13.90 -25.44
CA ILE A 918 -20.54 -14.81 -25.83
C ILE A 918 -20.20 -16.20 -25.27
N GLY A 919 -21.03 -16.72 -24.36
CA GLY A 919 -20.88 -18.08 -23.84
C GLY A 919 -21.22 -19.14 -24.90
N LEU A 920 -20.38 -20.18 -25.02
CA LEU A 920 -20.57 -21.25 -26.02
C LEU A 920 -21.05 -22.55 -25.36
N ASP A 921 -20.20 -23.16 -24.54
CA ASP A 921 -20.44 -24.50 -23.98
C ASP A 921 -20.83 -24.40 -22.51
N LEU A 922 -22.13 -24.51 -22.23
CA LEU A 922 -22.69 -24.39 -20.88
C LEU A 922 -22.18 -25.51 -19.95
N ALA A 923 -21.50 -25.12 -18.87
CA ALA A 923 -20.94 -26.03 -17.86
C ALA A 923 -21.92 -26.29 -16.71
N SER A 924 -22.62 -25.25 -16.22
CA SER A 924 -23.67 -25.41 -15.20
C SER A 924 -24.72 -24.29 -15.27
N SER A 925 -25.98 -24.64 -15.00
CA SER A 925 -27.08 -23.69 -14.82
C SER A 925 -28.04 -24.25 -13.77
N SER A 926 -28.19 -23.56 -12.64
CA SER A 926 -29.14 -23.92 -11.58
C SER A 926 -30.05 -22.74 -11.26
N ALA A 927 -31.33 -22.99 -10.97
CA ALA A 927 -32.31 -21.94 -10.68
C ALA A 927 -31.86 -21.06 -9.49
N GLY A 928 -31.38 -19.85 -9.80
CA GLY A 928 -30.89 -18.86 -8.82
C GLY A 928 -29.43 -18.43 -8.98
N ASN A 929 -28.61 -19.17 -9.75
CA ASN A 929 -27.21 -18.79 -10.05
C ASN A 929 -27.03 -18.48 -11.54
N ALA A 930 -26.09 -17.57 -11.85
CA ALA A 930 -25.73 -17.24 -13.23
C ALA A 930 -25.15 -18.45 -13.98
N ALA A 931 -25.42 -18.53 -15.28
CA ALA A 931 -24.92 -19.59 -16.15
C ALA A 931 -23.39 -19.52 -16.27
N THR A 932 -22.71 -20.66 -16.07
CA THR A 932 -21.26 -20.77 -16.26
C THR A 932 -20.95 -21.56 -17.53
N TYR A 933 -19.87 -21.16 -18.21
CA TYR A 933 -19.45 -21.71 -19.48
C TYR A 933 -18.03 -22.26 -19.42
N SER A 934 -17.83 -23.39 -20.09
CA SER A 934 -16.54 -24.06 -20.30
C SER A 934 -15.84 -23.64 -21.58
N SER A 935 -16.56 -22.95 -22.48
CA SER A 935 -16.00 -22.25 -23.62
C SER A 935 -16.76 -20.94 -23.85
N ALA A 936 -16.06 -19.91 -24.28
CA ALA A 936 -16.62 -18.60 -24.60
C ALA A 936 -15.88 -17.98 -25.80
N VAL A 937 -16.50 -17.02 -26.45
CA VAL A 937 -15.86 -16.20 -27.49
C VAL A 937 -15.90 -14.74 -27.08
N ILE A 938 -14.81 -14.04 -27.34
CA ILE A 938 -14.73 -12.59 -27.19
C ILE A 938 -14.63 -12.00 -28.59
N VAL A 939 -15.65 -11.27 -29.01
CA VAL A 939 -15.65 -10.55 -30.28
C VAL A 939 -15.26 -9.10 -30.04
N ILE A 940 -14.30 -8.58 -30.80
CA ILE A 940 -13.79 -7.22 -30.69
C ILE A 940 -13.77 -6.56 -32.06
N HIS A 941 -14.17 -5.29 -32.15
CA HIS A 941 -14.06 -4.48 -33.36
C HIS A 941 -13.50 -3.10 -33.08
N ASP A 942 -12.79 -2.56 -34.07
CA ASP A 942 -12.21 -1.23 -34.10
C ASP A 942 -12.53 -0.60 -35.47
N GLU A 943 -13.00 0.64 -35.48
CA GLU A 943 -13.36 1.33 -36.72
C GLU A 943 -12.15 1.65 -37.60
N THR A 944 -10.96 1.72 -36.99
CA THR A 944 -9.71 2.08 -37.68
C THR A 944 -9.02 0.87 -38.33
N THR A 945 -9.38 -0.36 -37.93
CA THR A 945 -8.72 -1.59 -38.36
C THR A 945 -9.74 -2.57 -38.94
N ASN A 946 -9.61 -2.89 -40.23
CA ASN A 946 -10.48 -3.84 -40.92
C ASN A 946 -9.67 -4.98 -41.55
N TYR A 947 -9.64 -6.14 -40.90
CA TYR A 947 -8.92 -7.32 -41.38
C TYR A 947 -9.58 -8.03 -42.57
N ILE A 948 -10.79 -7.62 -43.00
CA ILE A 948 -11.37 -8.11 -44.26
C ILE A 948 -10.65 -7.50 -45.47
N ASP A 949 -10.30 -6.21 -45.37
CA ASP A 949 -9.68 -5.47 -46.47
C ASP A 949 -8.19 -5.81 -46.60
N GLU A 950 -7.51 -6.09 -45.48
CA GLU A 950 -6.10 -6.49 -45.44
C GLU A 950 -5.85 -7.73 -44.55
N PRO A 951 -6.17 -8.95 -45.02
CA PRO A 951 -6.09 -10.17 -44.20
C PRO A 951 -4.66 -10.54 -43.75
N THR A 952 -3.65 -10.13 -44.51
CA THR A 952 -2.23 -10.38 -44.18
C THR A 952 -1.75 -9.59 -42.99
N ALA A 953 -2.40 -8.46 -42.66
CA ALA A 953 -2.07 -7.65 -41.50
C ALA A 953 -2.27 -8.46 -40.20
N PHE A 954 -3.30 -9.31 -40.12
CA PHE A 954 -3.61 -10.08 -38.91
C PHE A 954 -2.43 -10.89 -38.32
N THR A 955 -1.50 -11.36 -39.16
CA THR A 955 -0.32 -12.13 -38.72
C THR A 955 0.97 -11.31 -38.56
N GLU A 956 1.05 -10.14 -39.20
CA GLU A 956 2.24 -9.26 -39.18
C GLU A 956 2.10 -8.10 -38.17
N ASP A 957 0.90 -7.95 -37.62
CA ASP A 957 0.48 -6.86 -36.75
C ASP A 957 0.98 -7.03 -35.31
N ALA A 958 2.27 -6.71 -35.10
CA ALA A 958 2.92 -6.81 -33.79
C ALA A 958 2.37 -5.84 -32.73
N THR A 959 1.67 -4.78 -33.14
CA THR A 959 1.19 -3.69 -32.25
C THR A 959 -0.27 -3.28 -32.45
N GLY A 960 -1.01 -3.88 -33.38
CA GLY A 960 -2.40 -3.52 -33.68
C GLY A 960 -3.43 -4.41 -32.99
N LEU A 961 -4.66 -4.39 -33.53
CA LEU A 961 -5.88 -4.82 -32.85
C LEU A 961 -5.75 -6.24 -32.28
N ALA A 962 -5.44 -7.23 -33.11
CA ALA A 962 -5.47 -8.62 -32.71
C ALA A 962 -4.43 -8.99 -31.64
N THR A 963 -3.17 -8.56 -31.80
CA THR A 963 -2.09 -8.85 -30.84
C THR A 963 -2.33 -8.18 -29.49
N THR A 964 -2.80 -6.93 -29.51
CA THR A 964 -3.07 -6.15 -28.30
C THR A 964 -4.22 -6.75 -27.50
N GLU A 965 -5.32 -7.10 -28.17
CA GLU A 965 -6.48 -7.69 -27.52
C GLU A 965 -6.21 -9.10 -26.99
N TRP A 966 -5.41 -9.89 -27.70
CA TRP A 966 -4.95 -11.18 -27.19
C TRP A 966 -4.12 -11.02 -25.91
N GLY A 967 -3.16 -10.09 -25.89
CA GLY A 967 -2.36 -9.81 -24.69
C GLY A 967 -3.22 -9.39 -23.50
N LEU A 968 -4.16 -8.47 -23.75
CA LEU A 968 -5.09 -7.98 -22.73
C LEU A 968 -5.98 -9.09 -22.18
N VAL A 969 -6.66 -9.85 -23.05
CA VAL A 969 -7.56 -10.94 -22.64
C VAL A 969 -6.78 -12.02 -21.91
N LYS A 970 -5.61 -12.40 -22.44
CA LYS A 970 -4.74 -13.36 -21.77
C LYS A 970 -4.39 -12.89 -20.36
N GLU A 971 -3.94 -11.65 -20.20
CA GLU A 971 -3.58 -11.14 -18.88
C GLU A 971 -4.81 -10.99 -17.98
N ALA A 972 -5.95 -10.51 -18.50
CA ALA A 972 -7.19 -10.34 -17.75
C ALA A 972 -7.68 -11.64 -17.10
N LEU A 973 -7.58 -12.73 -17.85
CA LEU A 973 -8.12 -14.02 -17.44
C LEU A 973 -7.10 -14.85 -16.67
N THR A 974 -5.79 -14.61 -16.86
CA THR A 974 -4.72 -15.37 -16.21
C THR A 974 -4.10 -14.67 -15.00
N ARG A 975 -4.38 -13.36 -14.79
CA ARG A 975 -3.85 -12.61 -13.66
C ARG A 975 -4.43 -13.11 -12.34
N ASP A 976 -3.52 -13.30 -11.41
CA ASP A 976 -3.77 -13.85 -10.09
C ASP A 976 -3.86 -12.70 -9.08
N THR A 977 -4.99 -12.56 -8.38
CA THR A 977 -5.20 -11.52 -7.36
C THR A 977 -4.39 -11.80 -6.08
N SER A 978 -4.17 -10.75 -5.29
CA SER A 978 -3.13 -10.70 -4.25
C SER A 978 -3.58 -11.28 -2.91
N LEU A 979 -2.77 -12.17 -2.33
CA LEU A 979 -2.88 -12.60 -0.94
C LEU A 979 -3.09 -11.42 0.03
N GLY A 980 -3.94 -11.63 1.05
CA GLY A 980 -4.37 -10.59 1.99
C GLY A 980 -3.25 -9.82 2.70
N SER A 981 -2.08 -10.42 2.91
CA SER A 981 -0.85 -9.69 3.27
C SER A 981 0.39 -10.48 2.88
N VAL A 982 1.46 -9.78 2.48
CA VAL A 982 2.78 -10.36 2.29
C VAL A 982 3.82 -9.43 2.92
N SER A 983 4.61 -9.97 3.84
CA SER A 983 5.70 -9.27 4.51
C SER A 983 7.01 -10.01 4.29
N SER A 984 8.06 -9.29 3.88
CA SER A 984 9.41 -9.86 3.71
C SER A 984 10.46 -9.07 4.47
N PHE A 985 11.37 -9.80 5.12
CA PHE A 985 12.48 -9.24 5.89
C PHE A 985 13.80 -9.80 5.38
N SER A 986 14.67 -8.92 4.90
CA SER A 986 16.03 -9.28 4.51
C SER A 986 16.95 -9.44 5.73
N SER A 987 17.99 -10.27 5.59
CA SER A 987 18.97 -10.55 6.66
C SER A 987 19.62 -9.30 7.25
N GLN A 988 19.84 -8.26 6.43
CA GLN A 988 20.42 -6.99 6.86
C GLN A 988 19.47 -6.15 7.72
N ILE A 989 18.17 -6.19 7.45
CA ILE A 989 17.16 -5.53 8.30
C ILE A 989 17.03 -6.29 9.61
N SER A 990 16.88 -7.60 9.56
CA SER A 990 16.65 -8.43 10.73
C SER A 990 17.78 -8.36 11.75
N SER A 991 19.03 -8.35 11.27
CA SER A 991 20.20 -8.10 12.14
C SER A 991 20.14 -6.73 12.79
N THR A 992 19.84 -5.67 12.04
CA THR A 992 19.71 -4.31 12.57
C THR A 992 18.61 -4.20 13.63
N MET A 993 17.44 -4.78 13.37
CA MET A 993 16.30 -4.81 14.30
C MET A 993 16.67 -5.53 15.61
N LYS A 994 17.36 -6.66 15.50
CA LYS A 994 17.87 -7.41 16.66
C LYS A 994 18.82 -6.57 17.51
N TYR A 995 19.80 -5.90 16.90
CA TYR A 995 20.74 -5.04 17.64
C TYR A 995 20.03 -3.88 18.34
N LYS A 996 19.07 -3.22 17.66
CA LYS A 996 18.29 -2.14 18.26
C LYS A 996 17.43 -2.62 19.44
N ALA A 997 16.79 -3.79 19.32
CA ALA A 997 16.03 -4.38 20.41
C ALA A 997 16.90 -4.64 21.65
N ILE A 998 18.09 -5.22 21.46
CA ILE A 998 19.06 -5.45 22.54
C ILE A 998 19.52 -4.12 23.15
N GLN A 999 19.83 -3.12 22.31
CA GLN A 999 20.24 -1.80 22.78
C GLN A 999 19.13 -1.11 23.58
N ALA A 1000 17.89 -1.16 23.12
CA ALA A 1000 16.73 -0.60 23.82
C ALA A 1000 16.57 -1.22 25.21
N MET A 1001 16.67 -2.56 25.29
CA MET A 1001 16.57 -3.28 26.55
C MET A 1001 17.71 -2.95 27.51
N ALA A 1002 18.96 -2.93 27.02
CA ALA A 1002 20.13 -2.60 27.84
C ALA A 1002 20.09 -1.13 28.33
N LEU A 1003 19.74 -0.18 27.44
CA LEU A 1003 19.67 1.23 27.78
C LEU A 1003 18.53 1.52 28.77
N SER A 1004 17.36 0.89 28.59
CA SER A 1004 16.24 1.02 29.53
C SER A 1004 16.61 0.45 30.90
N LEU A 1005 17.14 -0.78 30.95
CA LEU A 1005 17.59 -1.39 32.20
C LEU A 1005 18.62 -0.50 32.92
N LEU A 1006 19.64 -0.01 32.20
CA LEU A 1006 20.67 0.87 32.76
C LEU A 1006 20.07 2.17 33.31
N ALA A 1007 19.23 2.86 32.54
CA ALA A 1007 18.62 4.12 32.94
C ALA A 1007 17.73 3.96 34.18
N VAL A 1008 16.98 2.87 34.24
CA VAL A 1008 16.11 2.54 35.36
C VAL A 1008 16.91 2.18 36.62
N VAL A 1009 18.01 1.43 36.48
CA VAL A 1009 18.94 1.16 37.59
C VAL A 1009 19.54 2.42 38.16
N ILE A 1010 20.03 3.31 37.27
CA ILE A 1010 20.58 4.61 37.68
C ILE A 1010 19.52 5.41 38.43
N TYR A 1011 18.28 5.44 37.93
CA TYR A 1011 17.18 6.12 38.60
C TYR A 1011 16.91 5.56 40.00
N ILE A 1012 16.80 4.23 40.16
CA ILE A 1012 16.56 3.58 41.46
C ILE A 1012 17.72 3.86 42.42
N TRP A 1013 18.96 3.79 41.93
CA TRP A 1013 20.12 4.10 42.76
C TRP A 1013 20.09 5.55 43.28
N LEU A 1014 19.83 6.52 42.40
CA LEU A 1014 19.69 7.94 42.77
C LEU A 1014 18.52 8.15 43.74
N ARG A 1015 17.40 7.46 43.52
CA ARG A 1015 16.17 7.62 44.32
C ARG A 1015 16.32 7.11 45.76
N PHE A 1016 16.93 5.93 45.95
CA PHE A 1016 17.01 5.27 47.26
C PHE A 1016 18.36 5.50 47.98
N GLY A 1017 19.34 6.12 47.33
CA GLY A 1017 20.61 6.53 47.94
C GLY A 1017 21.52 5.38 48.36
N LYS A 1018 21.16 4.13 48.06
CA LYS A 1018 21.97 2.93 48.34
C LYS A 1018 21.94 1.99 47.15
N ILE A 1019 23.11 1.53 46.73
CA ILE A 1019 23.26 0.63 45.58
C ILE A 1019 22.57 -0.73 45.81
N THR A 1020 22.37 -1.14 47.07
CA THR A 1020 21.69 -2.41 47.41
C THR A 1020 20.23 -2.44 46.96
N TYR A 1021 19.53 -1.30 46.95
CA TYR A 1021 18.16 -1.20 46.44
C TYR A 1021 18.15 -1.35 44.92
N GLY A 1022 19.10 -0.70 44.23
CA GLY A 1022 19.31 -0.89 42.78
C GLY A 1022 19.63 -2.34 42.43
N LEU A 1023 20.56 -2.98 43.14
CA LEU A 1023 20.92 -4.38 42.89
C LEU A 1023 19.75 -5.34 43.15
N ALA A 1024 18.98 -5.13 44.22
CA ALA A 1024 17.80 -5.94 44.51
C ALA A 1024 16.74 -5.83 43.42
N ALA A 1025 16.52 -4.62 42.90
CA ALA A 1025 15.64 -4.37 41.77
C ALA A 1025 16.15 -5.07 40.50
N ILE A 1026 17.45 -5.00 40.18
CA ILE A 1026 18.04 -5.71 39.02
C ILE A 1026 17.81 -7.20 39.11
N VAL A 1027 18.06 -7.82 40.27
CA VAL A 1027 17.90 -9.26 40.42
C VAL A 1027 16.44 -9.68 40.23
N ALA A 1028 15.49 -8.89 40.74
CA ALA A 1028 14.06 -9.13 40.49
C ALA A 1028 13.71 -8.99 39.00
N LEU A 1029 14.20 -7.95 38.33
CA LEU A 1029 13.99 -7.75 36.89
C LEU A 1029 14.52 -8.90 36.04
N VAL A 1030 15.77 -9.32 36.30
CA VAL A 1030 16.39 -10.45 35.58
C VAL A 1030 15.60 -11.72 35.82
N HIS A 1031 15.14 -11.95 37.05
CA HIS A 1031 14.26 -13.06 37.38
C HIS A 1031 12.96 -13.03 36.56
N ASP A 1032 12.27 -11.89 36.53
CA ASP A 1032 10.96 -11.77 35.89
C ASP A 1032 11.04 -11.94 34.38
N VAL A 1033 12.03 -11.29 33.74
CA VAL A 1033 12.27 -11.43 32.29
C VAL A 1033 12.69 -12.86 31.94
N SER A 1034 13.56 -13.49 32.75
CA SER A 1034 14.02 -14.86 32.47
C SER A 1034 12.88 -15.89 32.59
N ILE A 1035 12.01 -15.75 33.58
CA ILE A 1035 10.84 -16.63 33.74
C ILE A 1035 9.83 -16.38 32.61
N THR A 1036 9.57 -15.12 32.25
CA THR A 1036 8.66 -14.78 31.15
C THR A 1036 9.15 -15.37 29.83
N LEU A 1037 10.45 -15.22 29.51
CA LEU A 1037 11.07 -15.88 28.36
C LEU A 1037 10.99 -17.41 28.44
N GLY A 1038 11.14 -17.97 29.64
CA GLY A 1038 10.95 -19.40 29.90
C GLY A 1038 9.55 -19.88 29.54
N PHE A 1039 8.50 -19.19 29.97
CA PHE A 1039 7.12 -19.53 29.62
C PHE A 1039 6.82 -19.36 28.12
N LEU A 1040 7.39 -18.33 27.48
CA LEU A 1040 7.35 -18.19 26.03
C LEU A 1040 8.04 -19.38 25.34
N ALA A 1041 9.19 -19.84 25.83
CA ALA A 1041 9.86 -21.01 25.30
C ALA A 1041 9.07 -22.31 25.53
N ILE A 1042 8.42 -22.45 26.69
CA ILE A 1042 7.58 -23.61 27.03
C ILE A 1042 6.35 -23.70 26.12
N SER A 1043 5.78 -22.57 25.69
CA SER A 1043 4.59 -22.56 24.82
C SER A 1043 4.77 -23.43 23.57
N TYR A 1044 5.96 -23.42 22.95
CA TYR A 1044 6.31 -24.26 21.80
C TYR A 1044 6.20 -25.78 22.07
N TYR A 1045 6.45 -26.24 23.29
CA TYR A 1045 6.38 -27.68 23.62
C TYR A 1045 4.97 -28.14 24.02
N VAL A 1046 4.05 -27.21 24.24
CA VAL A 1046 2.74 -27.49 24.88
C VAL A 1046 1.56 -27.04 24.01
N TYR A 1047 1.77 -26.16 23.02
CA TYR A 1047 0.67 -25.56 22.24
C TYR A 1047 -0.18 -26.59 21.49
N ASP A 1048 0.41 -27.65 20.92
CA ASP A 1048 -0.32 -28.73 20.24
C ASP A 1048 -1.05 -29.71 21.19
N THR A 1049 -0.92 -29.54 22.51
CA THR A 1049 -1.61 -30.40 23.49
C THR A 1049 -3.00 -29.88 23.82
N VAL A 1050 -3.89 -30.76 24.32
CA VAL A 1050 -5.23 -30.36 24.83
C VAL A 1050 -5.13 -29.24 25.88
N PHE A 1051 -4.06 -29.23 26.67
CA PHE A 1051 -3.81 -28.18 27.64
C PHE A 1051 -3.40 -26.84 26.98
N GLY A 1052 -2.64 -26.90 25.89
CA GLY A 1052 -2.29 -25.72 25.08
C GLY A 1052 -3.51 -25.08 24.45
N ALA A 1053 -4.35 -25.89 23.81
CA ALA A 1053 -5.64 -25.48 23.24
C ALA A 1053 -6.53 -24.77 24.27
N ALA A 1054 -6.73 -25.39 25.44
CA ALA A 1054 -7.58 -24.85 26.51
C ALA A 1054 -7.09 -23.52 27.09
N LEU A 1055 -5.78 -23.24 26.97
CA LEU A 1055 -5.18 -22.00 27.41
C LEU A 1055 -4.94 -21.00 26.26
N MET A 1056 -5.37 -21.30 25.03
CA MET A 1056 -5.11 -20.48 23.84
C MET A 1056 -3.61 -20.23 23.64
N LEU A 1057 -2.77 -21.24 23.91
CA LEU A 1057 -1.32 -21.15 23.67
C LEU A 1057 -1.03 -21.34 22.18
N SER A 1058 -0.12 -20.54 21.67
CA SER A 1058 0.41 -20.66 20.31
C SER A 1058 1.93 -20.79 20.37
N ASP A 1059 2.56 -21.13 19.25
CA ASP A 1059 4.02 -21.04 19.11
C ASP A 1059 4.46 -19.57 19.17
N PHE A 1060 4.59 -19.00 20.37
CA PHE A 1060 4.98 -17.60 20.54
C PHE A 1060 6.47 -17.44 20.22
N LYS A 1061 6.79 -16.75 19.12
CA LYS A 1061 8.15 -16.34 18.76
C LYS A 1061 8.40 -14.91 19.20
N VAL A 1062 9.60 -14.64 19.68
CA VAL A 1062 10.06 -13.29 20.06
C VAL A 1062 10.14 -12.45 18.81
N ASN A 1063 9.17 -11.55 18.66
CA ASN A 1063 9.10 -10.48 17.68
C ASN A 1063 9.20 -9.11 18.37
N LEU A 1064 9.10 -8.03 17.61
CA LEU A 1064 9.15 -6.66 18.10
C LEU A 1064 8.06 -6.36 19.16
N ALA A 1065 6.85 -6.91 19.00
CA ALA A 1065 5.78 -6.76 19.98
C ALA A 1065 6.15 -7.42 21.33
N ILE A 1066 6.69 -8.64 21.33
CA ILE A 1066 7.14 -9.31 22.57
C ILE A 1066 8.29 -8.54 23.22
N VAL A 1067 9.22 -7.97 22.45
CA VAL A 1067 10.27 -7.10 23.01
C VAL A 1067 9.68 -5.89 23.72
N ALA A 1068 8.66 -5.25 23.13
CA ALA A 1068 7.94 -4.17 23.78
C ALA A 1068 7.26 -4.63 25.08
N ALA A 1069 6.60 -5.80 25.08
CA ALA A 1069 6.01 -6.40 26.29
C ALA A 1069 7.06 -6.61 27.39
N LEU A 1070 8.21 -7.20 27.07
CA LEU A 1070 9.30 -7.43 28.03
C LEU A 1070 9.81 -6.12 28.63
N LEU A 1071 9.98 -5.08 27.82
CA LEU A 1071 10.37 -3.75 28.29
C LEU A 1071 9.29 -3.13 29.19
N THR A 1072 8.01 -3.32 28.85
CA THR A 1072 6.91 -2.87 29.68
C THR A 1072 6.83 -3.63 31.01
N ILE A 1073 7.13 -4.93 31.03
CA ILE A 1073 7.25 -5.73 32.26
C ILE A 1073 8.37 -5.17 33.15
N VAL A 1074 9.50 -4.74 32.58
CA VAL A 1074 10.58 -4.11 33.34
C VAL A 1074 10.07 -2.86 34.07
N GLY A 1075 9.33 -1.98 33.40
CA GLY A 1075 8.72 -0.81 34.06
C GLY A 1075 7.67 -1.20 35.10
N TYR A 1076 6.80 -2.15 34.76
CA TYR A 1076 5.69 -2.59 35.60
C TYR A 1076 6.16 -3.30 36.88
N SER A 1077 7.03 -4.30 36.79
CA SER A 1077 7.54 -5.07 37.95
C SER A 1077 8.25 -4.16 38.98
N LEU A 1078 8.89 -3.11 38.49
CA LEU A 1078 9.55 -2.14 39.37
C LEU A 1078 8.59 -1.24 40.12
N ASN A 1079 7.40 -0.99 39.59
CA ASN A 1079 6.40 -0.19 40.26
C ASN A 1079 6.10 -0.76 41.65
N ASP A 1080 5.72 -2.04 41.72
CA ASP A 1080 5.45 -2.72 42.99
C ASP A 1080 6.70 -2.81 43.88
N THR A 1081 7.88 -3.06 43.27
CA THR A 1081 9.15 -3.09 44.01
C THR A 1081 9.46 -1.75 44.68
N ILE A 1082 9.25 -0.62 43.98
CA ILE A 1082 9.43 0.74 44.50
C ILE A 1082 8.45 1.02 45.63
N VAL A 1083 7.18 0.60 45.50
CA VAL A 1083 6.17 0.75 46.54
C VAL A 1083 6.57 0.02 47.82
N VAL A 1084 7.03 -1.23 47.72
CA VAL A 1084 7.49 -2.00 48.88
C VAL A 1084 8.76 -1.37 49.47
N PHE A 1085 9.71 -0.93 48.64
CA PHE A 1085 10.94 -0.28 49.09
C PHE A 1085 10.68 1.05 49.79
N ASP A 1086 9.74 1.85 49.30
CA ASP A 1086 9.33 3.10 49.93
C ASP A 1086 8.69 2.84 51.29
N ARG A 1087 7.86 1.79 51.42
CA ARG A 1087 7.31 1.39 52.72
C ARG A 1087 8.37 0.84 53.68
N ILE A 1088 9.38 0.13 53.19
CA ILE A 1088 10.54 -0.30 53.99
C ILE A 1088 11.30 0.93 54.49
N ARG A 1089 11.52 1.93 53.63
CA ARG A 1089 12.19 3.18 53.98
C ARG A 1089 11.39 3.98 55.01
N GLU A 1090 10.07 4.06 54.86
CA GLU A 1090 9.15 4.72 55.79
C GLU A 1090 9.22 4.05 57.17
N ASN A 1091 9.02 2.73 57.23
CA ASN A 1091 9.02 1.99 58.49
C ASN A 1091 10.41 1.94 59.17
N ARG A 1092 11.49 2.02 58.38
CA ARG A 1092 12.87 2.14 58.91
C ARG A 1092 13.09 3.48 59.61
N GLY A 1093 12.43 4.55 59.16
CA GLY A 1093 12.61 5.89 59.69
C GLY A 1093 14.08 6.34 59.66
N ARG A 1094 14.63 6.68 60.84
CA ARG A 1094 16.00 7.16 61.02
C ARG A 1094 17.06 6.06 61.15
N LEU A 1095 16.68 4.79 61.16
CA LEU A 1095 17.64 3.68 61.27
C LEU A 1095 18.52 3.60 60.03
N ALA A 1096 19.81 3.26 60.21
CA ALA A 1096 20.76 3.14 59.11
C ALA A 1096 20.42 1.99 58.14
N GLU A 1097 19.89 0.88 58.68
CA GLU A 1097 19.52 -0.33 57.93
C GLU A 1097 18.15 -0.87 58.38
N ALA A 1098 17.43 -1.53 57.46
CA ALA A 1098 16.16 -2.17 57.77
C ALA A 1098 16.39 -3.53 58.44
N THR A 1099 15.62 -3.83 59.50
CA THR A 1099 15.67 -5.14 60.16
C THR A 1099 14.77 -6.15 59.43
N PRO A 1100 14.99 -7.47 59.62
CA PRO A 1100 14.10 -8.51 59.12
C PRO A 1100 12.62 -8.26 59.43
N GLN A 1101 12.30 -7.86 60.67
CA GLN A 1101 10.94 -7.51 61.08
C GLN A 1101 10.40 -6.30 60.32
N ILE A 1102 11.17 -5.23 60.18
CA ILE A 1102 10.74 -4.03 59.43
C ILE A 1102 10.39 -4.41 57.99
N ILE A 1103 11.22 -5.23 57.33
CA ILE A 1103 10.94 -5.66 55.95
C ILE A 1103 9.66 -6.52 55.91
N ASN A 1104 9.51 -7.47 56.83
CA ASN A 1104 8.33 -8.33 56.88
C ASN A 1104 7.03 -7.54 57.13
N ASP A 1105 7.08 -6.56 58.03
CA ASP A 1105 5.93 -5.71 58.36
C ASP A 1105 5.59 -4.78 57.20
N SER A 1106 6.60 -4.21 56.53
CA SER A 1106 6.40 -3.40 55.33
C SER A 1106 5.73 -4.20 54.20
N ILE A 1107 6.17 -5.44 53.96
CA ILE A 1107 5.54 -6.33 52.96
C ILE A 1107 4.07 -6.56 53.32
N ASN A 1108 3.76 -6.97 54.56
CA ASN A 1108 2.38 -7.26 54.95
C ASN A 1108 1.47 -6.03 54.87
N GLN A 1109 2.02 -4.82 55.07
CA GLN A 1109 1.27 -3.56 54.93
C GLN A 1109 1.01 -3.19 53.47
N THR A 1110 1.85 -3.61 52.52
CA THR A 1110 1.68 -3.28 51.09
C THR A 1110 0.94 -4.35 50.28
N ILE A 1111 0.79 -5.58 50.79
CA ILE A 1111 0.13 -6.70 50.07
C ILE A 1111 -1.22 -6.32 49.48
N SER A 1112 -2.10 -5.69 50.28
CA SER A 1112 -3.44 -5.33 49.79
C SER A 1112 -3.37 -4.37 48.60
N ARG A 1113 -2.33 -3.52 48.53
CA ARG A 1113 -2.13 -2.61 47.40
C ARG A 1113 -1.58 -3.37 46.21
N THR A 1114 -0.45 -4.08 46.38
CA THR A 1114 0.22 -4.82 45.31
C THR A 1114 -0.72 -5.82 44.62
N ILE A 1115 -1.55 -6.55 45.38
CA ILE A 1115 -2.52 -7.48 44.78
C ILE A 1115 -3.56 -6.74 43.93
N MET A 1116 -4.05 -5.59 44.39
CA MET A 1116 -5.10 -4.86 43.70
C MET A 1116 -4.61 -4.19 42.41
N THR A 1117 -3.40 -3.65 42.43
CA THR A 1117 -2.75 -3.00 41.28
C THR A 1117 -2.37 -4.03 40.22
N SER A 1118 -1.92 -5.21 40.64
CA SER A 1118 -1.69 -6.35 39.75
C SER A 1118 -2.97 -6.94 39.21
N LEU A 1119 -4.03 -7.05 40.01
CA LEU A 1119 -5.29 -7.61 39.54
C LEU A 1119 -5.96 -6.74 38.49
N THR A 1120 -5.98 -5.40 38.62
CA THR A 1120 -6.59 -4.53 37.59
C THR A 1120 -5.83 -4.59 36.27
N THR A 1121 -4.50 -4.62 36.33
CA THR A 1121 -3.65 -4.76 35.15
C THR A 1121 -3.86 -6.14 34.51
N PHE A 1122 -3.86 -7.20 35.32
CA PHE A 1122 -4.13 -8.56 34.87
C PHE A 1122 -5.51 -8.70 34.20
N LEU A 1123 -6.56 -8.08 34.76
CA LEU A 1123 -7.90 -8.07 34.18
C LEU A 1123 -7.97 -7.32 32.83
N ALA A 1124 -7.19 -6.25 32.64
CA ALA A 1124 -7.12 -5.58 31.34
C ALA A 1124 -6.36 -6.44 30.31
N VAL A 1125 -5.24 -7.04 30.72
CA VAL A 1125 -4.41 -7.86 29.83
C VAL A 1125 -5.10 -9.19 29.48
N ILE A 1126 -5.89 -9.81 30.37
CA ILE A 1126 -6.63 -11.03 30.03
C ILE A 1126 -7.72 -10.76 28.99
N VAL A 1127 -8.34 -9.58 29.02
CA VAL A 1127 -9.27 -9.16 27.97
C VAL A 1127 -8.53 -8.97 26.65
N LEU A 1128 -7.33 -8.36 26.67
CA LEU A 1128 -6.49 -8.26 25.49
C LEU A 1128 -6.05 -9.64 24.96
N TYR A 1129 -5.80 -10.60 25.84
CA TYR A 1129 -5.41 -11.96 25.47
C TYR A 1129 -6.55 -12.73 24.78
N ILE A 1130 -7.79 -12.54 25.24
CA ILE A 1130 -8.95 -13.27 24.69
C ILE A 1130 -9.50 -12.59 23.42
N TRP A 1131 -9.48 -11.25 23.36
CA TRP A 1131 -10.16 -10.48 22.30
C TRP A 1131 -9.27 -9.53 21.50
N GLY A 1132 -7.97 -9.45 21.78
CA GLY A 1132 -7.06 -8.49 21.14
C GLY A 1132 -6.68 -8.85 19.69
N GLY A 1133 -6.84 -10.10 19.29
CA GLY A 1133 -6.42 -10.61 17.98
C GLY A 1133 -4.93 -10.99 17.93
N ASP A 1134 -4.51 -11.62 16.84
CA ASP A 1134 -3.22 -12.32 16.75
C ASP A 1134 -2.01 -11.41 16.85
N GLY A 1135 -2.11 -10.20 16.29
CA GLY A 1135 -1.02 -9.22 16.31
C GLY A 1135 -0.61 -8.77 17.72
N VAL A 1136 -1.45 -8.97 18.73
CA VAL A 1136 -1.18 -8.62 20.14
C VAL A 1136 -1.30 -9.81 21.10
N HIS A 1137 -1.64 -11.00 20.61
CA HIS A 1137 -1.84 -12.20 21.43
C HIS A 1137 -0.56 -12.59 22.20
N GLY A 1138 0.57 -12.70 21.48
CA GLY A 1138 1.87 -12.98 22.10
C GLY A 1138 2.35 -11.88 23.05
N PHE A 1139 2.04 -10.62 22.74
CA PHE A 1139 2.28 -9.49 23.65
C PHE A 1139 1.48 -9.65 24.94
N ALA A 1140 0.18 -9.96 24.85
CA ALA A 1140 -0.70 -10.12 25.99
C ALA A 1140 -0.29 -11.31 26.86
N PHE A 1141 0.09 -12.44 26.26
CA PHE A 1141 0.62 -13.60 26.99
C PHE A 1141 1.86 -13.26 27.80
N ALA A 1142 2.85 -12.60 27.17
CA ALA A 1142 4.06 -12.15 27.86
C ALA A 1142 3.72 -11.24 29.04
N MET A 1143 2.82 -10.27 28.83
CA MET A 1143 2.34 -9.37 29.89
C MET A 1143 1.60 -10.11 31.02
N LEU A 1144 0.76 -11.12 30.73
CA LEU A 1144 0.06 -11.91 31.76
C LEU A 1144 1.05 -12.61 32.69
N VAL A 1145 2.02 -13.31 32.11
CA VAL A 1145 3.08 -14.00 32.87
C VAL A 1145 3.92 -12.97 33.62
N GLY A 1146 4.35 -11.91 32.94
CA GLY A 1146 5.21 -10.88 33.52
C GLY A 1146 4.58 -10.12 34.68
N VAL A 1147 3.30 -9.74 34.58
CA VAL A 1147 2.55 -9.11 35.68
C VAL A 1147 2.50 -10.06 36.87
N PHE A 1148 2.10 -11.32 36.66
CA PHE A 1148 2.02 -12.31 37.73
C PHE A 1148 3.37 -12.56 38.43
N VAL A 1149 4.43 -12.75 37.64
CA VAL A 1149 5.78 -13.01 38.15
C VAL A 1149 6.35 -11.78 38.85
N GLY A 1150 6.11 -10.57 38.32
CA GLY A 1150 6.55 -9.30 38.93
C GLY A 1150 5.88 -9.00 40.27
N THR A 1151 4.58 -9.28 40.42
CA THR A 1151 3.88 -9.19 41.71
C THR A 1151 4.52 -10.13 42.73
N TYR A 1152 4.84 -11.36 42.31
CA TYR A 1152 5.49 -12.35 43.17
C TYR A 1152 6.92 -11.93 43.55
N SER A 1153 7.72 -11.47 42.59
CA SER A 1153 9.14 -11.17 42.79
C SER A 1153 9.36 -9.94 43.67
N SER A 1154 8.54 -8.89 43.52
CA SER A 1154 8.59 -7.68 44.35
C SER A 1154 8.40 -7.97 45.85
N ILE A 1155 7.48 -8.90 46.16
CA ILE A 1155 7.17 -9.35 47.52
C ILE A 1155 8.23 -10.33 48.04
N ALA A 1156 8.47 -11.43 47.31
CA ALA A 1156 9.15 -12.60 47.83
C ALA A 1156 10.66 -12.65 47.52
N ILE A 1157 11.14 -11.86 46.54
CA ILE A 1157 12.53 -11.93 46.04
C ILE A 1157 13.28 -10.62 46.27
N ALA A 1158 12.76 -9.49 45.78
CA ALA A 1158 13.43 -8.18 45.87
C ALA A 1158 13.66 -7.76 47.32
N SER A 1159 12.63 -7.87 48.15
CA SER A 1159 12.65 -7.41 49.55
C SER A 1159 13.64 -8.19 50.44
N PRO A 1160 13.71 -9.54 50.40
CA PRO A 1160 14.72 -10.29 51.14
C PRO A 1160 16.18 -10.04 50.73
N ILE A 1161 16.45 -9.68 49.47
CA ILE A 1161 17.81 -9.42 48.98
C ILE A 1161 18.46 -8.23 49.71
N LEU A 1162 17.66 -7.26 50.18
CA LEU A 1162 18.15 -6.14 50.99
C LEU A 1162 18.87 -6.59 52.28
N LEU A 1163 18.61 -7.81 52.77
CA LEU A 1163 19.27 -8.37 53.96
C LEU A 1163 20.67 -8.93 53.68
N LEU A 1164 21.05 -9.18 52.42
CA LEU A 1164 22.35 -9.79 52.06
C LEU A 1164 23.53 -8.83 52.36
N GLY A 1165 23.33 -7.52 52.21
CA GLY A 1165 24.36 -6.51 52.55
C GLY A 1165 24.80 -6.52 54.01
N ARG A 1166 23.93 -6.98 54.93
CA ARG A 1166 24.19 -7.00 56.38
C ARG A 1166 25.19 -8.09 56.81
N LYS A 1167 25.20 -9.24 56.12
CA LYS A 1167 26.14 -10.35 56.44
C LYS A 1167 27.58 -10.03 56.05
N ALA A 1168 27.79 -9.21 55.02
CA ALA A 1168 29.13 -8.77 54.61
C ALA A 1168 29.70 -7.73 55.60
N ALA A 1169 28.91 -6.73 56.01
CA ALA A 1169 29.31 -5.73 57.00
C ALA A 1169 29.61 -6.34 58.38
N GLY A 1170 28.81 -7.32 58.83
CA GLY A 1170 29.06 -8.03 60.09
C GLY A 1170 30.33 -8.89 60.08
N LYS A 1171 30.72 -9.46 58.93
CA LYS A 1171 31.98 -10.21 58.77
C LYS A 1171 33.21 -9.29 58.71
N ILE A 1172 33.07 -8.06 58.23
CA ILE A 1172 34.15 -7.06 58.19
C ILE A 1172 34.34 -6.46 59.59
N ALA A 1173 33.25 -6.14 60.30
CA ALA A 1173 33.29 -5.67 61.69
C ALA A 1173 33.85 -6.73 62.66
N ALA A 1174 33.58 -8.03 62.42
CA ALA A 1174 34.15 -9.12 63.20
C ALA A 1174 35.63 -9.44 62.88
N LYS A 1175 36.20 -8.84 61.83
CA LYS A 1175 37.63 -8.97 61.47
C LYS A 1175 38.49 -7.77 61.88
N GLY A 1176 37.89 -6.68 62.34
CA GLY A 1176 38.60 -5.52 62.88
C GLY A 1176 38.89 -5.71 64.36
N GLU A 1177 39.96 -6.43 64.68
CA GLU A 1177 40.53 -6.48 66.01
C GLU A 1177 40.99 -5.09 66.45
N VAL A 1178 40.76 -4.85 67.74
CA VAL A 1178 41.11 -3.68 68.54
C VAL A 1178 42.61 -3.36 68.40
N ALA A 1179 42.93 -2.13 68.03
CA ALA A 1179 44.18 -1.50 68.45
C ALA A 1179 43.82 -0.38 69.46
N PRO A 1180 44.40 -0.37 70.67
CA PRO A 1180 44.03 0.58 71.70
C PRO A 1180 44.58 1.98 71.39
N THR A 1181 43.78 2.96 71.83
CA THR A 1181 44.02 4.40 72.00
C THR A 1181 45.48 4.87 72.06
N GLU A 1182 45.77 5.94 71.31
CA GLU A 1182 46.27 7.24 71.83
C GLU A 1182 45.61 8.38 71.05
#